data_AF-A0A7K4IDS2-F1
#
_entry.id   AF-A0A7K4IDS2-F1
#
_cell.length_a   1.000
_cell.length_b   1.000
_cell.length_c   1.000
_cell.angle_alpha   90.00
_cell.angle_beta   90.00
_cell.angle_gamma   90.00
#
_symmetry.space_group_name_H-M   'P 1'
#
loop_
_entity.id
_entity.type
_entity.pdbx_description
1 polymer ?
#
loop_
_entity_poly.entity_id
_entity_poly.type
_entity_poly.pdbx_seq_one_letter_code
_entity_poly.pdbx_strand_id
1 'polypeptide(L)'
;MSEALSSIRSALTGQAPAGQPVKPLHRLSGLGGVLGMIAALVGLFTLALGVIPVAGSVIVLPFQGAQLIPIPVGSELTNTLPFQMSTVFVALLSVGQMVQFKGARSISRKLGSSLPYVGILTALFGLIVTYRIASASSINYAASSQVIDYVASLSVFMAIFIILWQMNSAAYVDASKSVVGAVAGMGNALFFPLLAIGHVGSLFSLIVPLAYIALLVGQLCVTLYWWAPESHIREYARSTPAAKMTFGLFGFVLFLIGLVPLTMGPLTPMGGTEVWMPWSTYQAVQATIVVHATFATPPWAVTGFLAVFLFWAMLGPRLGAKELKSSHIRADVFSGGPKYFIMVMVLFATIASVSCSSLLINDAEALAVFLTICPAAALFITSTLYLSNNDVVSGLPLLVTSVFLLVLPYSVAVFILTSWVLCILTQFFLAIEIKIRGHTVFSQTFLTLVVTLVASAMFILFIIGAFGSGPSAIWPVNRWFNIQLLPGIESSVQAPTVFAIVLLSLIARNVVISGYAYGRSYRGGSSAIGFMTMIFALMIVLIAGNFDITHEALTAAAVIFALYAIGFVLVLSLNLNIGGTILRQGHEFEGNFVRVGVAVGLVLGIISALVALTSFAVFPIPPENVSLVLTLLTTLIVGLEIVQMIGWLSAGIRLGFLKGGFRFGRPSVAE
;
A
#
# COMPACT_ATOMS: atom_id res chain seq x y z
N MET A 1 6.30 12.97 27.99
CA MET A 1 7.51 13.84 27.91
C MET A 1 8.56 13.45 28.93
N SER A 2 8.20 13.13 30.18
CA SER A 2 9.13 12.64 31.22
C SER A 2 9.87 11.35 30.83
N GLU A 3 9.18 10.38 30.20
CA GLU A 3 9.80 9.13 29.73
C GLU A 3 10.80 9.32 28.57
N ALA A 4 10.53 10.28 27.68
CA ALA A 4 11.44 10.61 26.59
C ALA A 4 12.74 11.23 27.14
N LEU A 5 12.60 12.21 28.04
CA LEU A 5 13.71 12.86 28.72
C LEU A 5 14.49 11.89 29.62
N SER A 6 13.82 10.97 30.31
CA SER A 6 14.49 9.96 31.13
C SER A 6 15.25 8.93 30.27
N SER A 7 14.71 8.54 29.11
CA SER A 7 15.39 7.63 28.18
C SER A 7 16.63 8.26 27.54
N ILE A 8 16.56 9.54 27.15
CA ILE A 8 17.69 10.30 26.60
C ILE A 8 18.75 10.52 27.68
N ARG A 9 18.33 10.93 28.89
CA ARG A 9 19.23 11.11 30.02
C ARG A 9 19.95 9.80 30.37
N SER A 10 19.23 8.68 30.43
CA SER A 10 19.83 7.37 30.73
C SER A 10 20.79 6.90 29.64
N ALA A 11 20.50 7.17 28.36
CA ALA A 11 21.42 6.88 27.25
C ALA A 11 22.70 7.74 27.28
N LEU A 12 22.59 9.00 27.71
CA LEU A 12 23.74 9.92 27.81
C LEU A 12 24.58 9.69 29.06
N THR A 13 23.96 9.39 30.20
CA THR A 13 24.68 9.23 31.49
C THR A 13 25.13 7.81 31.75
N GLY A 14 24.59 6.81 31.03
CA GLY A 14 24.86 5.39 31.30
C GLY A 14 24.38 4.93 32.68
N GLN A 15 23.47 5.69 33.30
CA GLN A 15 22.95 5.44 34.63
C GLN A 15 21.43 5.26 34.59
N ALA A 16 20.92 4.34 35.41
CA ALA A 16 19.48 4.22 35.67
C ALA A 16 18.98 5.47 36.43
N PRO A 17 17.65 5.73 36.50
CA PRO A 17 17.10 6.78 37.35
C PRO A 17 17.54 6.68 38.82
N ALA A 18 17.91 5.48 39.27
CA ALA A 18 18.44 5.17 40.61
C ALA A 18 19.99 5.25 40.72
N GLY A 19 20.70 5.79 39.74
CA GLY A 19 22.15 6.02 39.78
C GLY A 19 23.04 4.79 39.54
N GLN A 20 22.46 3.61 39.29
CA GLN A 20 23.24 2.39 39.01
C GLN A 20 23.81 2.40 37.58
N PRO A 21 25.07 1.98 37.35
CA PRO A 21 25.66 1.89 36.03
C PRO A 21 24.96 0.81 35.21
N VAL A 22 24.46 1.18 34.03
CA VAL A 22 23.74 0.24 33.16
C VAL A 22 24.61 -0.16 31.99
N LYS A 23 24.66 -1.47 31.70
CA LYS A 23 25.38 -1.98 30.55
C LYS A 23 24.71 -1.49 29.26
N PRO A 24 25.43 -0.73 28.41
CA PRO A 24 24.89 -0.27 27.15
C PRO A 24 24.74 -1.43 26.18
N LEU A 25 23.79 -1.31 25.25
CA LEU A 25 23.51 -2.30 24.21
C LEU A 25 24.76 -2.70 23.41
N HIS A 26 25.43 -1.73 22.79
CA HIS A 26 26.72 -1.96 22.12
C HIS A 26 27.42 -0.63 21.79
N ARG A 27 28.37 -0.18 22.63
CA ARG A 27 29.04 1.14 22.46
C ARG A 27 29.67 1.35 21.08
N LEU A 28 30.37 0.35 20.57
CA LEU A 28 31.02 0.42 19.26
C LEU A 28 30.03 0.55 18.11
N SER A 29 28.82 -0.01 18.25
CA SER A 29 27.81 0.10 17.19
C SER A 29 27.21 1.51 17.11
N GLY A 30 27.24 2.28 18.20
CA GLY A 30 26.86 3.69 18.18
C GLY A 30 27.74 4.55 17.27
N LEU A 31 29.01 4.19 17.05
CA LEU A 31 29.89 4.89 16.09
C LEU A 31 29.36 4.83 14.65
N GLY A 32 28.57 3.81 14.32
CA GLY A 32 27.91 3.72 13.02
C GLY A 32 26.90 4.85 12.80
N GLY A 33 26.19 5.27 13.85
CA GLY A 33 25.31 6.43 13.80
C GLY A 33 26.08 7.75 13.64
N VAL A 34 27.28 7.85 14.22
CA VAL A 34 28.17 9.01 14.03
C VAL A 34 28.60 9.16 12.57
N LEU A 35 28.99 8.06 11.91
CA LEU A 35 29.29 8.07 10.48
C LEU A 35 28.07 8.47 9.65
N GLY A 36 26.87 8.03 10.04
CA GLY A 36 25.62 8.46 9.42
C GLY A 36 25.32 9.96 9.60
N MET A 37 25.64 10.53 10.75
CA MET A 37 25.54 11.98 10.98
C MET A 37 26.50 12.76 10.09
N ILE A 38 27.74 12.29 9.94
CA ILE A 38 28.72 12.91 9.02
C ILE A 38 28.20 12.83 7.58
N ALA A 39 27.63 11.71 7.15
CA ALA A 39 27.01 11.60 5.83
C ALA A 39 25.87 12.63 5.64
N ALA A 40 24.98 12.79 6.63
CA ALA A 40 23.93 13.80 6.57
C ALA A 40 24.49 15.23 6.45
N LEU A 41 25.58 15.54 7.16
CA LEU A 41 26.29 16.82 7.05
C LEU A 41 26.95 17.01 5.69
N VAL A 42 27.52 15.96 5.08
CA VAL A 42 28.01 16.01 3.69
C VAL A 42 26.89 16.38 2.73
N GLY A 43 25.69 15.80 2.90
CA GLY A 43 24.50 16.17 2.13
C GLY A 43 24.12 17.65 2.27
N LEU A 44 24.00 18.14 3.51
CA LEU A 44 23.72 19.56 3.78
C LEU A 44 24.81 20.49 3.24
N PHE A 45 26.08 20.08 3.32
CA PHE A 45 27.20 20.84 2.78
C PHE A 45 27.15 20.93 1.25
N THR A 46 26.84 19.82 0.55
CA THR A 46 26.66 19.87 -0.91
C THR A 46 25.52 20.76 -1.33
N LEU A 47 24.43 20.78 -0.55
CA LEU A 47 23.30 21.68 -0.80
C LEU A 47 23.71 23.15 -0.61
N ALA A 48 24.45 23.48 0.45
CA ALA A 48 24.92 24.83 0.72
C ALA A 48 25.89 25.36 -0.35
N LEU A 49 26.66 24.47 -0.98
CA LEU A 49 27.54 24.80 -2.10
C LEU A 49 26.83 24.87 -3.47
N GLY A 50 25.53 24.57 -3.53
CA GLY A 50 24.79 24.54 -4.81
C GLY A 50 25.22 23.41 -5.75
N VAL A 51 25.78 22.32 -5.21
CA VAL A 51 26.25 21.17 -6.01
C VAL A 51 25.04 20.35 -6.46
N ILE A 52 24.91 20.15 -7.77
CA ILE A 52 23.86 19.33 -8.40
C ILE A 52 24.54 18.20 -9.19
N PRO A 53 24.17 16.93 -8.97
CA PRO A 53 23.19 16.45 -7.99
C PRO A 53 23.69 16.58 -6.53
N VAL A 54 22.77 16.80 -5.60
CA VAL A 54 23.06 16.86 -4.15
C VAL A 54 23.47 15.47 -3.67
N ALA A 55 24.43 15.35 -2.75
CA ALA A 55 24.97 14.04 -2.36
C ALA A 55 23.88 13.08 -1.86
N GLY A 56 23.69 11.95 -2.55
CA GLY A 56 22.66 10.95 -2.22
C GLY A 56 21.32 11.09 -2.96
N SER A 57 21.05 12.22 -3.64
CA SER A 57 19.85 12.39 -4.48
C SER A 57 19.76 11.38 -5.62
N VAL A 58 20.91 10.98 -6.17
CA VAL A 58 21.05 9.96 -7.21
C VAL A 58 20.43 8.62 -6.81
N ILE A 59 20.36 8.29 -5.51
CA ILE A 59 19.72 7.06 -5.01
C ILE A 59 18.22 7.02 -5.35
N VAL A 60 17.55 8.15 -5.26
CA VAL A 60 16.10 8.26 -5.54
C VAL A 60 15.82 8.73 -6.97
N LEU A 61 16.83 9.30 -7.65
CA LEU A 61 16.76 9.84 -9.00
C LEU A 61 17.90 9.26 -9.87
N PRO A 62 17.83 7.97 -10.27
CA PRO A 62 18.90 7.30 -10.99
C PRO A 62 19.39 8.02 -12.25
N PHE A 63 18.53 8.74 -12.96
CA PHE A 63 18.92 9.54 -14.13
C PHE A 63 20.00 10.59 -13.84
N GLN A 64 20.06 11.10 -12.59
CA GLN A 64 21.13 12.00 -12.16
C GLN A 64 22.50 11.30 -12.12
N GLY A 65 22.55 9.97 -12.21
CA GLY A 65 23.78 9.20 -12.38
C GLY A 65 24.58 9.64 -13.62
N ALA A 66 23.90 10.02 -14.70
CA ALA A 66 24.58 10.57 -15.88
C ALA A 66 25.33 11.87 -15.58
N GLN A 67 24.83 12.67 -14.63
CA GLN A 67 25.45 13.92 -14.18
C GLN A 67 26.68 13.71 -13.27
N LEU A 68 26.92 12.46 -12.84
CA LEU A 68 28.13 12.10 -12.09
C LEU A 68 29.30 11.71 -12.98
N ILE A 69 29.07 11.50 -14.29
CA ILE A 69 30.12 11.11 -15.22
C ILE A 69 31.04 12.32 -15.42
N PRO A 70 32.35 12.21 -15.13
CA PRO A 70 33.30 13.29 -15.36
C PRO A 70 33.41 13.61 -16.86
N ILE A 71 33.28 14.87 -17.23
CA ILE A 71 33.38 15.32 -18.63
C ILE A 71 34.64 16.17 -18.80
N PRO A 72 35.56 15.83 -19.71
CA PRO A 72 36.73 16.65 -20.01
C PRO A 72 36.29 17.93 -20.73
N VAL A 73 36.62 19.08 -20.13
CA VAL A 73 36.44 20.41 -20.73
C VAL A 73 37.80 21.11 -20.71
N GLY A 74 38.51 21.07 -21.84
CA GLY A 74 39.91 21.51 -21.92
C GLY A 74 40.84 20.58 -21.13
N SER A 75 41.66 21.14 -20.23
CA SER A 75 42.55 20.37 -19.34
C SER A 75 41.91 19.95 -18.02
N GLU A 76 40.66 20.35 -17.76
CA GLU A 76 39.96 20.10 -16.50
C GLU A 76 38.83 19.08 -16.68
N LEU A 77 38.58 18.31 -15.62
CA LEU A 77 37.44 17.40 -15.52
C LEU A 77 36.32 18.11 -14.76
N THR A 78 35.21 18.36 -15.45
CA THR A 78 33.96 18.87 -14.85
C THR A 78 33.21 17.72 -14.15
N ASN A 79 32.25 18.06 -13.27
CA ASN A 79 31.43 17.11 -12.48
C ASN A 79 32.17 16.22 -11.46
N THR A 80 33.43 16.55 -11.14
CA THR A 80 34.24 15.80 -10.16
C THR A 80 33.73 15.93 -8.72
N LEU A 81 33.26 17.11 -8.32
CA LEU A 81 32.75 17.38 -6.98
C LEU A 81 31.42 16.64 -6.67
N PRO A 82 30.36 16.70 -7.52
CA PRO A 82 29.15 15.89 -7.33
C PRO A 82 29.42 14.39 -7.23
N PHE A 83 30.32 13.88 -8.07
CA PHE A 83 30.78 12.49 -8.06
C PHE A 83 31.42 12.10 -6.73
N GLN A 84 32.42 12.87 -6.27
CA GLN A 84 33.13 12.58 -5.02
C GLN A 84 32.19 12.63 -3.82
N MET A 85 31.35 13.66 -3.72
CA MET A 85 30.46 13.85 -2.58
C MET A 85 29.37 12.77 -2.52
N SER A 86 28.81 12.37 -3.66
CA SER A 86 27.84 11.27 -3.72
C SER A 86 28.47 9.92 -3.33
N THR A 87 29.71 9.67 -3.76
CA THR A 87 30.46 8.46 -3.39
C THR A 87 30.74 8.42 -1.88
N VAL A 88 31.27 9.51 -1.31
CA VAL A 88 31.58 9.62 0.12
C VAL A 88 30.31 9.48 0.97
N PHE A 89 29.20 10.08 0.55
CA PHE A 89 27.92 9.98 1.25
C PHE A 89 27.46 8.52 1.42
N VAL A 90 27.39 7.75 0.33
CA VAL A 90 26.94 6.35 0.39
C VAL A 90 27.96 5.46 1.11
N ALA A 91 29.25 5.73 0.91
CA ALA A 91 30.32 5.01 1.61
C ALA A 91 30.19 5.14 3.12
N LEU A 92 29.99 6.37 3.63
CA LEU A 92 29.82 6.64 5.06
C LEU A 92 28.59 5.95 5.64
N LEU A 93 27.45 5.97 4.93
CA LEU A 93 26.25 5.22 5.35
C LEU A 93 26.51 3.72 5.40
N SER A 94 27.20 3.17 4.41
CA SER A 94 27.50 1.74 4.28
C SER A 94 28.44 1.26 5.38
N VAL A 95 29.56 1.95 5.57
CA VAL A 95 30.52 1.67 6.65
C VAL A 95 29.86 1.87 8.01
N GLY A 96 29.02 2.90 8.16
CA GLY A 96 28.22 3.13 9.35
C GLY A 96 27.32 1.94 9.71
N GLN A 97 26.67 1.31 8.73
CA GLN A 97 25.88 0.09 8.94
C GLN A 97 26.77 -1.14 9.22
N MET A 98 27.94 -1.27 8.59
CA MET A 98 28.88 -2.37 8.89
C MET A 98 29.34 -2.34 10.36
N VAL A 99 29.65 -1.16 10.90
CA VAL A 99 30.04 -0.99 12.31
C VAL A 99 28.91 -1.44 13.28
N GLN A 100 27.66 -1.35 12.82
CA GLN A 100 26.48 -1.76 13.59
C GLN A 100 26.23 -3.27 13.58
N PHE A 101 26.92 -4.05 12.73
CA PHE A 101 26.70 -5.48 12.57
C PHE A 101 26.80 -6.28 13.87
N LYS A 102 27.86 -6.07 14.66
CA LYS A 102 28.06 -6.83 15.91
C LYS A 102 26.90 -6.60 16.90
N GLY A 103 26.44 -5.36 17.01
CA GLY A 103 25.26 -4.99 17.79
C GLY A 103 23.99 -5.65 17.24
N ALA A 104 23.77 -5.57 15.93
CA ALA A 104 22.61 -6.17 15.26
C ALA A 104 22.52 -7.69 15.47
N ARG A 105 23.66 -8.39 15.40
CA ARG A 105 23.77 -9.83 15.69
C ARG A 105 23.37 -10.16 17.13
N SER A 106 23.82 -9.35 18.09
CA SER A 106 23.48 -9.50 19.51
C SER A 106 21.98 -9.31 19.75
N ILE A 107 21.40 -8.24 19.20
CA ILE A 107 19.96 -7.95 19.32
C ILE A 107 19.11 -9.04 18.66
N SER A 108 19.49 -9.50 17.47
CA SER A 108 18.75 -10.54 16.78
C SER A 108 18.66 -11.84 17.58
N ARG A 109 19.77 -12.26 18.21
CA ARG A 109 19.80 -13.43 19.11
C ARG A 109 18.86 -13.26 20.30
N LYS A 110 18.81 -12.06 20.89
CA LYS A 110 17.91 -11.75 22.02
C LYS A 110 16.43 -11.70 21.61
N LEU A 111 16.13 -11.19 20.42
CA LEU A 111 14.77 -11.07 19.91
C LEU A 111 14.24 -12.36 19.24
N GLY A 112 15.12 -13.33 18.92
CA GLY A 112 14.76 -14.50 18.12
C GLY A 112 14.22 -14.13 16.73
N SER A 113 14.62 -12.98 16.19
CA SER A 113 14.11 -12.41 14.93
C SER A 113 15.27 -12.10 14.00
N SER A 114 15.16 -12.47 12.73
CA SER A 114 16.17 -12.16 11.71
C SER A 114 16.16 -10.70 11.25
N LEU A 115 15.13 -9.91 11.60
CA LEU A 115 14.96 -8.54 11.10
C LEU A 115 16.19 -7.62 11.35
N PRO A 116 16.83 -7.62 12.54
CA PRO A 116 18.03 -6.81 12.75
C PRO A 116 19.23 -7.23 11.87
N TYR A 117 19.30 -8.49 11.39
CA TYR A 117 20.37 -8.91 10.48
C TYR A 117 20.30 -8.22 9.11
N VAL A 118 19.15 -7.63 8.75
CA VAL A 118 18.98 -6.87 7.49
C VAL A 118 19.96 -5.69 7.41
N GLY A 119 20.44 -5.16 8.53
CA GLY A 119 21.48 -4.12 8.55
C GLY A 119 22.76 -4.51 7.80
N ILE A 120 23.14 -5.79 7.78
CA ILE A 120 24.32 -6.27 7.03
C ILE A 120 24.05 -6.24 5.53
N LEU A 121 22.89 -6.73 5.11
CA LEU A 121 22.50 -6.71 3.71
C LEU A 121 22.43 -5.25 3.24
N THR A 122 21.88 -4.36 4.06
CA THR A 122 21.87 -2.92 3.80
C THR A 122 23.28 -2.38 3.61
N ALA A 123 24.23 -2.76 4.47
CA ALA A 123 25.63 -2.35 4.36
C ALA A 123 26.32 -2.88 3.09
N LEU A 124 26.13 -4.17 2.76
CA LEU A 124 26.70 -4.82 1.58
C LEU A 124 26.16 -4.20 0.28
N PHE A 125 24.84 -4.01 0.19
CA PHE A 125 24.24 -3.32 -0.96
C PHE A 125 24.64 -1.85 -1.02
N GLY A 126 24.82 -1.17 0.11
CA GLY A 126 25.39 0.17 0.15
C GLY A 126 26.82 0.24 -0.43
N LEU A 127 27.67 -0.75 -0.14
CA LEU A 127 29.00 -0.85 -0.76
C LEU A 127 28.91 -1.12 -2.26
N ILE A 128 27.98 -1.97 -2.71
CA ILE A 128 27.74 -2.21 -4.14
C ILE A 128 27.29 -0.91 -4.83
N VAL A 129 26.36 -0.16 -4.22
CA VAL A 129 25.92 1.15 -4.74
C VAL A 129 27.08 2.14 -4.76
N THR A 130 27.91 2.17 -3.72
CA THR A 130 29.12 3.01 -3.66
C THR A 130 30.07 2.68 -4.82
N TYR A 131 30.33 1.40 -5.06
CA TYR A 131 31.15 0.94 -6.18
C TYR A 131 30.56 1.33 -7.53
N ARG A 132 29.24 1.18 -7.70
CA ARG A 132 28.54 1.60 -8.92
C ARG A 132 28.57 3.11 -9.11
N ILE A 133 28.47 3.92 -8.05
CA ILE A 133 28.67 5.37 -8.19
C ILE A 133 30.13 5.65 -8.59
N ALA A 134 31.10 5.02 -7.92
CA ALA A 134 32.52 5.19 -8.18
C ALA A 134 32.93 4.82 -9.62
N SER A 135 32.25 3.85 -10.25
CA SER A 135 32.54 3.45 -11.63
C SER A 135 32.15 4.51 -12.67
N ALA A 136 31.45 5.59 -12.31
CA ALA A 136 31.15 6.71 -13.21
C ALA A 136 32.41 7.29 -13.88
N SER A 137 33.54 7.28 -13.18
CA SER A 137 34.83 7.77 -13.69
C SER A 137 35.40 6.93 -14.85
N SER A 138 34.91 5.70 -15.03
CA SER A 138 35.34 4.78 -16.08
C SER A 138 34.39 4.73 -17.28
N ILE A 139 33.26 5.44 -17.22
CA ILE A 139 32.24 5.45 -18.28
C ILE A 139 32.65 6.45 -19.35
N ASN A 140 32.65 6.01 -20.62
CA ASN A 140 32.86 6.93 -21.73
C ASN A 140 31.60 7.76 -21.99
N TYR A 141 31.65 9.05 -21.66
CA TYR A 141 30.54 10.00 -21.86
C TYR A 141 30.08 10.10 -23.34
N ALA A 142 30.96 9.81 -24.30
CA ALA A 142 30.65 9.88 -25.72
C ALA A 142 29.92 8.62 -26.24
N ALA A 143 29.93 7.52 -25.47
CA ALA A 143 29.29 6.26 -25.85
C ALA A 143 27.91 6.14 -25.16
N SER A 144 26.84 6.52 -25.86
CA SER A 144 25.48 6.53 -25.31
C SER A 144 25.06 5.19 -24.70
N SER A 145 25.44 4.05 -25.30
CA SER A 145 25.16 2.72 -24.77
C SER A 145 25.79 2.48 -23.38
N GLN A 146 27.02 2.95 -23.15
CA GLN A 146 27.68 2.80 -21.85
C GLN A 146 27.03 3.65 -20.75
N VAL A 147 26.57 4.86 -21.10
CA VAL A 147 25.83 5.73 -20.18
C VAL A 147 24.47 5.12 -19.82
N ILE A 148 23.79 4.54 -20.81
CA ILE A 148 22.52 3.84 -20.65
C ILE A 148 22.66 2.64 -19.71
N ASP A 149 23.60 1.74 -19.98
CA ASP A 149 23.85 0.55 -19.17
C ASP A 149 24.27 0.92 -17.74
N TYR A 150 25.05 2.00 -17.61
CA TYR A 150 25.44 2.54 -16.32
C TYR A 150 24.24 2.97 -15.48
N VAL A 151 23.39 3.85 -16.01
CA VAL A 151 22.20 4.38 -15.30
C VAL A 151 21.18 3.26 -15.02
N ALA A 152 20.96 2.36 -15.97
CA ALA A 152 20.07 1.21 -15.80
C ALA A 152 20.55 0.29 -14.66
N SER A 153 21.84 -0.07 -14.65
CA SER A 153 22.41 -0.92 -13.58
C SER A 153 22.33 -0.24 -12.21
N LEU A 154 22.58 1.06 -12.17
CA LEU A 154 22.54 1.88 -10.97
C LEU A 154 21.12 1.93 -10.37
N SER A 155 20.09 2.02 -11.20
CA SER A 155 18.67 2.00 -10.76
C SER A 155 18.30 0.75 -9.96
N VAL A 156 18.72 -0.44 -10.39
CA VAL A 156 18.36 -1.71 -9.73
C VAL A 156 19.01 -1.82 -8.35
N PHE A 157 20.31 -1.50 -8.25
CA PHE A 157 21.02 -1.56 -6.97
C PHE A 157 20.50 -0.51 -5.98
N MET A 158 20.12 0.67 -6.47
CA MET A 158 19.53 1.72 -5.64
C MET A 158 18.15 1.36 -5.12
N ALA A 159 17.31 0.73 -5.93
CA ALA A 159 16.00 0.22 -5.49
C ALA A 159 16.16 -0.78 -4.34
N ILE A 160 17.07 -1.75 -4.48
CA ILE A 160 17.34 -2.74 -3.44
C ILE A 160 17.90 -2.06 -2.18
N PHE A 161 18.76 -1.07 -2.33
CA PHE A 161 19.29 -0.31 -1.19
C PHE A 161 18.19 0.45 -0.43
N ILE A 162 17.28 1.13 -1.13
CA ILE A 162 16.12 1.81 -0.52
C ILE A 162 15.28 0.79 0.26
N ILE A 163 14.99 -0.36 -0.35
CA ILE A 163 14.22 -1.44 0.28
C ILE A 163 14.87 -1.88 1.61
N LEU A 164 16.15 -2.23 1.55
CA LEU A 164 16.90 -2.72 2.72
C LEU A 164 17.01 -1.65 3.81
N TRP A 165 17.18 -0.39 3.40
CA TRP A 165 17.19 0.75 4.30
C TRP A 165 15.88 0.92 5.06
N GLN A 166 14.74 0.81 4.38
CA GLN A 166 13.42 0.90 5.02
C GLN A 166 13.18 -0.27 5.98
N MET A 167 13.59 -1.49 5.60
CA MET A 167 13.51 -2.66 6.48
C MET A 167 14.40 -2.53 7.72
N ASN A 168 15.62 -2.01 7.56
CA ASN A 168 16.55 -1.75 8.67
C ASN A 168 16.00 -0.65 9.59
N SER A 169 15.42 0.41 9.02
CA SER A 169 14.76 1.48 9.78
C SER A 169 13.62 0.95 10.64
N ALA A 170 12.79 0.04 10.09
CA ALA A 170 11.71 -0.61 10.83
C ALA A 170 12.24 -1.49 11.98
N ALA A 171 13.45 -2.05 11.85
CA ALA A 171 14.07 -2.87 12.89
C ALA A 171 14.34 -2.08 14.18
N TYR A 172 14.72 -0.80 14.10
CA TYR A 172 14.94 0.04 15.30
C TYR A 172 13.65 0.31 16.05
N VAL A 173 12.54 0.55 15.33
CA VAL A 173 11.22 0.74 15.95
C VAL A 173 10.74 -0.56 16.58
N ASP A 174 10.85 -1.67 15.85
CA ASP A 174 10.36 -2.98 16.28
C ASP A 174 11.15 -3.55 17.45
N ALA A 175 12.46 -3.29 17.51
CA ALA A 175 13.33 -3.76 18.60
C ALA A 175 13.21 -2.94 19.89
N SER A 176 12.68 -1.71 19.83
CA SER A 176 12.73 -0.76 20.94
C SER A 176 11.41 -0.60 21.71
N LYS A 177 11.53 -0.45 23.04
CA LYS A 177 10.46 0.03 23.93
C LYS A 177 10.42 1.56 24.01
N SER A 178 11.49 2.26 23.63
CA SER A 178 11.63 3.70 23.86
C SER A 178 11.34 4.56 22.63
N VAL A 179 11.04 5.83 22.90
CA VAL A 179 10.89 6.87 21.87
C VAL A 179 12.18 7.06 21.08
N VAL A 180 13.36 6.81 21.68
CA VAL A 180 14.64 6.93 20.98
C VAL A 180 14.73 5.95 19.80
N GLY A 181 14.35 4.68 19.98
CA GLY A 181 14.34 3.72 18.88
C GLY A 181 13.26 4.01 17.84
N ALA A 182 12.10 4.53 18.29
CA ALA A 182 11.07 5.01 17.39
C ALA A 182 11.57 6.17 16.50
N VAL A 183 12.12 7.24 17.09
CA VAL A 183 12.66 8.40 16.33
C VAL A 183 13.84 7.99 15.45
N ALA A 184 14.70 7.07 15.92
CA ALA A 184 15.78 6.52 15.10
C ALA A 184 15.25 5.86 13.82
N GLY A 185 14.23 5.00 13.95
CA GLY A 185 13.61 4.38 12.78
C GLY A 185 12.86 5.39 11.90
N MET A 186 12.10 6.31 12.51
CA MET A 186 11.31 7.31 11.77
C MET A 186 12.19 8.28 10.96
N GLY A 187 13.23 8.85 11.58
CA GLY A 187 14.12 9.80 10.90
C GLY A 187 14.85 9.18 9.72
N ASN A 188 15.33 7.93 9.87
CA ASN A 188 15.94 7.19 8.78
C ASN A 188 14.93 6.81 7.69
N ALA A 189 13.72 6.39 8.06
CA ALA A 189 12.69 6.00 7.11
C ALA A 189 12.20 7.17 6.24
N LEU A 190 12.16 8.39 6.79
CA LEU A 190 11.71 9.60 6.10
C LEU A 190 12.74 10.16 5.11
N PHE A 191 14.03 9.82 5.24
CA PHE A 191 15.09 10.40 4.41
C PHE A 191 14.82 10.24 2.90
N PHE A 192 14.70 9.01 2.41
CA PHE A 192 14.48 8.77 0.97
C PHE A 192 13.13 9.28 0.46
N PRO A 193 12.00 9.08 1.17
CA PRO A 193 10.72 9.69 0.79
C PRO A 193 10.77 11.20 0.61
N LEU A 194 11.32 11.91 1.60
CA LEU A 194 11.43 13.37 1.55
C LEU A 194 12.41 13.81 0.46
N LEU A 195 13.54 13.12 0.31
CA LEU A 195 14.50 13.43 -0.74
C LEU A 195 13.88 13.26 -2.14
N ALA A 196 13.09 12.21 -2.34
CA ALA A 196 12.42 11.94 -3.60
C ALA A 196 11.41 13.05 -3.94
N ILE A 197 10.45 13.33 -3.06
CA ILE A 197 9.43 14.38 -3.31
C ILE A 197 10.01 15.80 -3.27
N GLY A 198 11.17 15.99 -2.65
CA GLY A 198 11.82 17.30 -2.60
C GLY A 198 12.26 17.80 -3.97
N HIS A 199 12.42 16.94 -4.96
CA HIS A 199 12.78 17.35 -6.32
C HIS A 199 11.59 17.82 -7.16
N VAL A 200 10.42 17.94 -6.54
CA VAL A 200 9.27 18.68 -7.08
C VAL A 200 9.57 20.18 -7.11
N GLY A 201 9.74 20.75 -8.31
CA GLY A 201 9.63 22.19 -8.59
C GLY A 201 10.07 23.12 -7.45
N SER A 202 9.11 23.86 -6.87
CA SER A 202 9.34 24.86 -5.82
C SER A 202 9.57 24.29 -4.41
N LEU A 203 9.41 22.98 -4.20
CA LEU A 203 9.55 22.34 -2.88
C LEU A 203 11.00 21.99 -2.54
N PHE A 204 11.92 22.08 -3.51
CA PHE A 204 13.33 21.76 -3.36
C PHE A 204 14.01 22.46 -2.18
N SER A 205 13.81 23.77 -2.07
CA SER A 205 14.45 24.61 -1.05
C SER A 205 13.99 24.31 0.38
N LEU A 206 12.84 23.64 0.55
CA LEU A 206 12.30 23.31 1.87
C LEU A 206 12.48 21.82 2.20
N ILE A 207 12.07 20.93 1.31
CA ILE A 207 11.95 19.50 1.61
C ILE A 207 13.31 18.78 1.54
N VAL A 208 14.19 19.16 0.62
CA VAL A 208 15.53 18.54 0.52
C VAL A 208 16.35 18.79 1.79
N PRO A 209 16.45 20.02 2.34
CA PRO A 209 17.05 20.22 3.67
C PRO A 209 16.38 19.39 4.77
N LEU A 210 15.05 19.33 4.80
CA LEU A 210 14.30 18.53 5.79
C LEU A 210 14.62 17.04 5.71
N ALA A 211 14.87 16.50 4.52
CA ALA A 211 15.31 15.12 4.34
C ALA A 211 16.63 14.87 5.07
N TYR A 212 17.65 15.70 4.86
CA TYR A 212 18.94 15.55 5.53
C TYR A 212 18.87 15.84 7.03
N ILE A 213 18.01 16.76 7.48
CA ILE A 213 17.74 16.98 8.90
C ILE A 213 17.09 15.74 9.52
N ALA A 214 16.13 15.10 8.83
CA ALA A 214 15.50 13.86 9.29
C ALA A 214 16.52 12.73 9.39
N LEU A 215 17.43 12.60 8.41
CA LEU A 215 18.54 11.66 8.45
C LEU A 215 19.48 11.96 9.63
N LEU A 216 19.88 13.22 9.84
CA LEU A 216 20.75 13.63 10.93
C LEU A 216 20.15 13.28 12.30
N VAL A 217 18.88 13.64 12.53
CA VAL A 217 18.14 13.32 13.76
C VAL A 217 17.98 11.81 13.92
N GLY A 218 17.68 11.09 12.84
CA GLY A 218 17.59 9.64 12.83
C GLY A 218 18.89 8.98 13.25
N GLN A 219 20.03 9.41 12.69
CA GLN A 219 21.36 8.88 12.97
C GLN A 219 21.88 9.26 14.38
N LEU A 220 21.54 10.45 14.87
CA LEU A 220 21.74 10.83 16.27
C LEU A 220 20.99 9.85 17.20
N CYS A 221 19.72 9.57 16.91
CA CYS A 221 18.93 8.64 17.70
C CYS A 221 19.39 7.19 17.55
N VAL A 222 19.94 6.78 16.41
CA VAL A 222 20.61 5.48 16.25
C VAL A 222 21.82 5.38 17.19
N THR A 223 22.61 6.45 17.28
CA THR A 223 23.75 6.51 18.21
C THR A 223 23.29 6.34 19.65
N LEU A 224 22.28 7.11 20.06
CA LEU A 224 21.67 7.02 21.39
C LEU A 224 21.04 5.65 21.65
N TYR A 225 20.40 5.03 20.66
CA TYR A 225 19.81 3.70 20.77
C TYR A 225 20.85 2.63 21.11
N TRP A 226 22.02 2.66 20.46
CA TRP A 226 23.09 1.70 20.74
C TRP A 226 23.78 1.92 22.09
N TRP A 227 23.77 3.17 22.58
CA TRP A 227 24.31 3.53 23.88
C TRP A 227 23.30 3.38 25.02
N ALA A 228 22.01 3.21 24.69
CA ALA A 228 20.96 3.01 25.65
C ALA A 228 21.14 1.69 26.43
N PRO A 229 20.64 1.64 27.68
CA PRO A 229 20.47 0.42 28.45
C PRO A 229 19.78 -0.73 27.71
N GLU A 230 20.17 -1.98 28.01
CA GLU A 230 19.48 -3.17 27.48
C GLU A 230 17.99 -3.24 27.83
N SER A 231 17.55 -2.58 28.92
CA SER A 231 16.14 -2.48 29.31
C SER A 231 15.26 -1.77 28.27
N HIS A 232 15.86 -1.03 27.33
CA HIS A 232 15.15 -0.41 26.21
C HIS A 232 14.80 -1.38 25.08
N ILE A 233 15.33 -2.61 25.08
CA ILE A 233 14.93 -3.64 24.11
C ILE A 233 13.61 -4.28 24.54
N ARG A 234 12.72 -4.53 23.57
CA ARG A 234 11.46 -5.21 23.85
C ARG A 234 11.67 -6.63 24.35
N GLU A 235 10.79 -7.07 25.24
CA GLU A 235 10.67 -8.48 25.59
C GLU A 235 9.99 -9.24 24.44
N TYR A 236 10.25 -10.54 24.36
CA TYR A 236 9.81 -11.38 23.25
C TYR A 236 8.30 -11.20 22.96
N ALA A 237 8.00 -10.87 21.71
CA ALA A 237 6.67 -10.99 21.11
C ALA A 237 5.55 -10.02 21.58
N ARG A 238 5.90 -8.86 22.16
CA ARG A 238 4.94 -7.76 22.41
C ARG A 238 5.21 -6.54 21.52
N SER A 239 4.17 -6.01 20.88
CA SER A 239 4.23 -4.70 20.19
C SER A 239 4.27 -3.59 21.23
N THR A 240 5.27 -2.71 21.15
CA THR A 240 5.46 -1.63 22.14
C THR A 240 4.50 -0.47 21.84
N PRO A 241 4.08 0.31 22.85
CA PRO A 241 3.25 1.50 22.62
C PRO A 241 3.89 2.48 21.62
N ALA A 242 5.22 2.62 21.68
CA ALA A 242 5.99 3.41 20.73
C ALA A 242 5.84 2.87 19.29
N ALA A 243 5.99 1.57 19.06
CA ALA A 243 5.83 0.98 17.74
C ALA A 243 4.41 1.12 17.18
N LYS A 244 3.38 0.98 18.03
CA LYS A 244 1.98 1.22 17.63
C LYS A 244 1.76 2.68 17.23
N MET A 245 2.27 3.63 18.02
CA MET A 245 2.18 5.05 17.72
C MET A 245 2.90 5.38 16.40
N THR A 246 4.10 4.85 16.19
CA THR A 246 4.83 5.01 14.93
C THR A 246 4.05 4.46 13.75
N PHE A 247 3.42 3.29 13.90
CA PHE A 247 2.57 2.70 12.87
C PHE A 247 1.38 3.62 12.50
N GLY A 248 0.67 4.18 13.49
CA GLY A 248 -0.42 5.13 13.23
C GLY A 248 0.06 6.43 12.56
N LEU A 249 1.13 7.02 13.09
CA LEU A 249 1.71 8.25 12.55
C LEU A 249 2.20 8.05 11.11
N PHE A 250 2.86 6.93 10.80
CA PHE A 250 3.32 6.64 9.45
C PHE A 250 2.19 6.25 8.49
N GLY A 251 1.07 5.73 8.99
CA GLY A 251 -0.14 5.61 8.18
C GLY A 251 -0.61 6.98 7.69
N PHE A 252 -0.63 7.99 8.58
CA PHE A 252 -0.96 9.37 8.20
C PHE A 252 0.08 9.98 7.25
N VAL A 253 1.37 9.87 7.57
CA VAL A 253 2.46 10.42 6.75
C VAL A 253 2.52 9.76 5.37
N LEU A 254 2.19 8.46 5.25
CA LEU A 254 2.11 7.73 3.98
C LEU A 254 1.16 8.42 2.99
N PHE A 255 -0.07 8.74 3.41
CA PHE A 255 -1.04 9.38 2.54
C PHE A 255 -0.74 10.86 2.30
N LEU A 256 -0.09 11.56 3.24
CA LEU A 256 0.41 12.91 3.00
C LEU A 256 1.49 12.94 1.91
N ILE A 257 2.49 12.07 2.01
CA ILE A 257 3.57 11.98 1.00
C ILE A 257 3.01 11.50 -0.34
N GLY A 258 2.07 10.55 -0.32
CA GLY A 258 1.42 10.06 -1.53
C GLY A 258 0.50 11.08 -2.22
N LEU A 259 0.16 12.20 -1.58
CA LEU A 259 -0.55 13.31 -2.24
C LEU A 259 0.28 13.91 -3.39
N VAL A 260 1.62 13.88 -3.27
CA VAL A 260 2.53 14.40 -4.30
C VAL A 260 2.38 13.62 -5.62
N PRO A 261 2.66 12.31 -5.70
CA PRO A 261 2.45 11.56 -6.95
C PRO A 261 0.97 11.48 -7.37
N LEU A 262 0.01 11.74 -6.47
CA LEU A 262 -1.41 11.78 -6.83
C LEU A 262 -1.82 13.04 -7.59
N THR A 263 -1.19 14.17 -7.32
CA THR A 263 -1.59 15.49 -7.84
C THR A 263 -0.62 16.05 -8.86
N MET A 264 0.66 15.66 -8.79
CA MET A 264 1.72 16.24 -9.60
C MET A 264 1.96 15.44 -10.87
N GLY A 265 1.37 15.94 -11.96
CA GLY A 265 1.49 15.33 -13.28
C GLY A 265 0.28 14.51 -13.78
N PRO A 266 -0.41 13.68 -12.97
CA PRO A 266 -1.48 12.83 -13.48
C PRO A 266 -2.79 13.58 -13.75
N LEU A 267 -2.98 14.79 -13.23
CA LEU A 267 -4.20 15.57 -13.44
C LEU A 267 -4.18 16.23 -14.82
N THR A 268 -5.08 15.81 -15.70
CA THR A 268 -5.18 16.29 -17.08
C THR A 268 -6.62 16.71 -17.39
N PRO A 269 -6.87 17.86 -18.03
CA PRO A 269 -8.21 18.22 -18.48
C PRO A 269 -8.59 17.43 -19.75
N MET A 270 -9.75 16.77 -19.74
CA MET A 270 -10.37 16.11 -20.89
C MET A 270 -11.82 16.56 -21.02
N GLY A 271 -12.20 17.14 -22.15
CA GLY A 271 -13.56 17.63 -22.36
C GLY A 271 -14.02 18.67 -21.32
N GLY A 272 -13.10 19.48 -20.78
CA GLY A 272 -13.37 20.44 -19.71
C GLY A 272 -13.50 19.84 -18.29
N THR A 273 -13.33 18.53 -18.13
CA THR A 273 -13.33 17.83 -16.84
C THR A 273 -11.92 17.38 -16.47
N GLU A 274 -11.51 17.55 -15.22
CA GLU A 274 -10.22 17.02 -14.74
C GLU A 274 -10.29 15.50 -14.54
N VAL A 275 -9.40 14.78 -15.20
CA VAL A 275 -9.19 13.35 -15.02
C VAL A 275 -7.83 13.07 -14.40
N TRP A 276 -7.74 11.97 -13.67
CA TRP A 276 -6.51 11.44 -13.11
C TRP A 276 -6.00 10.30 -13.98
N MET A 277 -4.79 10.46 -14.49
CA MET A 277 -4.05 9.48 -15.27
C MET A 277 -3.28 8.52 -14.35
N PRO A 278 -3.34 7.21 -14.56
CA PRO A 278 -2.55 6.23 -13.82
C PRO A 278 -1.04 6.50 -13.89
N TRP A 279 -0.31 6.15 -12.83
CA TRP A 279 1.14 6.36 -12.75
C TRP A 279 1.94 5.62 -13.83
N SER A 280 1.36 4.56 -14.38
CA SER A 280 1.86 3.81 -15.53
C SER A 280 1.70 4.53 -16.86
N THR A 281 1.06 5.71 -16.91
CA THR A 281 0.85 6.47 -18.14
C THR A 281 2.14 7.19 -18.54
N TYR A 282 2.66 6.86 -19.73
CA TYR A 282 3.82 7.51 -20.31
C TYR A 282 3.61 7.79 -21.79
N GLN A 283 4.35 8.77 -22.31
CA GLN A 283 4.50 9.02 -23.72
C GLN A 283 5.92 8.63 -24.13
N ALA A 284 6.05 7.77 -25.14
CA ALA A 284 7.33 7.46 -25.74
C ALA A 284 7.66 8.54 -26.77
N VAL A 285 8.66 9.37 -26.49
CA VAL A 285 9.19 10.35 -27.44
C VAL A 285 10.39 9.72 -28.14
N GLN A 286 10.23 9.44 -29.44
CA GLN A 286 11.35 9.06 -30.29
C GLN A 286 12.17 10.31 -30.62
N ALA A 287 13.30 10.50 -29.92
CA ALA A 287 14.37 11.37 -30.42
C ALA A 287 15.36 10.52 -31.23
N THR A 288 15.99 11.13 -32.23
CA THR A 288 16.78 10.49 -33.31
C THR A 288 17.95 9.59 -32.84
N ILE A 289 18.31 9.62 -31.54
CA ILE A 289 19.43 8.86 -30.96
C ILE A 289 19.05 8.17 -29.62
N VAL A 290 17.99 8.61 -28.92
CA VAL A 290 17.55 8.03 -27.63
C VAL A 290 16.02 8.08 -27.54
N VAL A 291 15.38 6.95 -27.26
CA VAL A 291 13.94 6.91 -26.96
C VAL A 291 13.75 7.30 -25.49
N HIS A 292 13.03 8.39 -25.23
CA HIS A 292 12.75 8.86 -23.88
C HIS A 292 11.28 8.62 -23.51
N ALA A 293 11.04 7.97 -22.37
CA ALA A 293 9.69 7.87 -21.80
C ALA A 293 9.46 9.07 -20.89
N THR A 294 8.53 9.92 -21.27
CA THR A 294 8.02 10.99 -20.41
C THR A 294 6.76 10.49 -19.71
N PHE A 295 6.90 10.11 -18.45
CA PHE A 295 5.77 9.71 -17.62
C PHE A 295 4.91 10.92 -17.24
N ALA A 296 3.60 10.74 -17.21
CA ALA A 296 2.67 11.77 -16.73
C ALA A 296 2.97 12.12 -15.27
N THR A 297 3.15 11.10 -14.42
CA THR A 297 3.65 11.26 -13.05
C THR A 297 5.13 10.92 -12.99
N PRO A 298 6.00 11.79 -12.46
CA PRO A 298 7.41 11.47 -12.31
C PRO A 298 7.61 10.23 -11.42
N PRO A 299 8.28 9.15 -11.90
CA PRO A 299 8.35 7.89 -11.14
C PRO A 299 9.08 8.03 -9.80
N TRP A 300 10.02 8.97 -9.67
CA TRP A 300 10.67 9.26 -8.39
C TRP A 300 9.68 9.72 -7.30
N ALA A 301 8.58 10.39 -7.65
CA ALA A 301 7.56 10.78 -6.68
C ALA A 301 6.82 9.54 -6.14
N VAL A 302 6.56 8.56 -7.01
CA VAL A 302 5.98 7.26 -6.66
C VAL A 302 6.97 6.47 -5.77
N THR A 303 8.26 6.52 -6.06
CA THR A 303 9.32 5.93 -5.21
C THR A 303 9.25 6.47 -3.78
N GLY A 304 9.02 7.78 -3.62
CA GLY A 304 8.88 8.40 -2.30
C GLY A 304 7.70 7.84 -1.51
N PHE A 305 6.53 7.72 -2.14
CA PHE A 305 5.35 7.08 -1.56
C PHE A 305 5.60 5.61 -1.18
N LEU A 306 6.19 4.83 -2.10
CA LEU A 306 6.43 3.40 -1.91
C LEU A 306 7.45 3.10 -0.80
N ALA A 307 8.47 3.95 -0.64
CA ALA A 307 9.43 3.81 0.45
C ALA A 307 8.78 3.98 1.83
N VAL A 308 7.84 4.93 1.98
CA VAL A 308 7.04 5.08 3.21
C VAL A 308 6.09 3.90 3.38
N PHE A 309 5.48 3.43 2.29
CA PHE A 309 4.54 2.31 2.32
C PHE A 309 5.25 1.04 2.81
N LEU A 310 6.46 0.78 2.32
CA LEU A 310 7.28 -0.35 2.74
C LEU A 310 7.56 -0.30 4.24
N PHE A 311 7.97 0.87 4.75
CA PHE A 311 8.21 1.05 6.18
C PHE A 311 6.93 0.84 7.00
N TRP A 312 5.81 1.44 6.59
CA TRP A 312 4.53 1.28 7.28
C TRP A 312 4.04 -0.17 7.31
N ALA A 313 4.13 -0.88 6.18
CA ALA A 313 3.77 -2.29 6.08
C ALA A 313 4.67 -3.17 6.98
N MET A 314 5.96 -2.86 7.08
CA MET A 314 6.91 -3.55 7.96
C MET A 314 6.56 -3.38 9.45
N LEU A 315 6.16 -2.16 9.83
CA LEU A 315 5.75 -1.81 11.20
C LEU A 315 4.41 -2.42 11.63
N GLY A 316 3.64 -2.98 10.70
CA GLY A 316 2.40 -3.70 11.01
C GLY A 316 2.60 -4.64 12.21
N PRO A 317 1.86 -4.45 13.32
CA PRO A 317 2.24 -5.03 14.61
C PRO A 317 2.20 -6.57 14.61
N ARG A 318 3.23 -7.19 15.23
CA ARG A 318 3.42 -8.64 15.27
C ARG A 318 2.78 -9.23 16.52
N LEU A 319 2.03 -10.32 16.35
CA LEU A 319 1.49 -11.09 17.47
C LEU A 319 2.49 -12.14 17.95
N GLY A 320 2.74 -12.12 19.24
CA GLY A 320 3.38 -13.20 19.97
C GLY A 320 2.38 -14.21 20.48
N ALA A 321 2.52 -15.46 20.06
CA ALA A 321 1.93 -16.58 20.77
C ALA A 321 2.78 -16.86 22.01
N LYS A 322 2.18 -16.71 23.18
CA LYS A 322 2.61 -17.45 24.37
C LYS A 322 1.37 -17.69 25.21
N GLU A 323 0.83 -18.89 25.04
CA GLU A 323 -0.04 -19.57 26.00
C GLU A 323 -1.13 -18.72 26.64
N LEU A 324 -2.34 -18.75 26.06
CA LEU A 324 -3.64 -18.69 26.74
C LEU A 324 -4.72 -18.83 25.66
N LYS A 325 -5.86 -19.44 26.03
CA LYS A 325 -6.92 -19.97 25.16
C LYS A 325 -7.17 -19.16 23.87
N SER A 326 -7.16 -19.91 22.77
CA SER A 326 -6.94 -19.52 21.38
C SER A 326 -8.08 -18.83 20.64
N SER A 327 -9.15 -18.34 21.29
CA SER A 327 -10.31 -17.84 20.53
C SER A 327 -10.37 -16.32 20.31
N HIS A 328 -9.72 -15.46 21.10
CA HIS A 328 -10.08 -14.02 21.06
C HIS A 328 -8.99 -12.94 21.17
N ILE A 329 -7.70 -13.23 21.28
CA ILE A 329 -6.70 -12.15 21.38
C ILE A 329 -5.81 -12.13 20.15
N ARG A 330 -6.35 -11.53 19.08
CA ARG A 330 -5.57 -11.09 17.92
C ARG A 330 -5.89 -9.61 17.66
N ALA A 331 -5.18 -8.75 18.41
CA ALA A 331 -5.42 -7.30 18.45
C ALA A 331 -4.70 -6.50 17.33
N ASP A 332 -4.08 -7.17 16.36
CA ASP A 332 -3.25 -6.55 15.33
C ASP A 332 -3.79 -6.83 13.91
N VAL A 333 -3.76 -5.80 13.05
CA VAL A 333 -4.32 -5.83 11.68
C VAL A 333 -3.46 -6.62 10.72
N PHE A 334 -2.13 -6.44 10.77
CA PHE A 334 -1.19 -6.95 9.78
C PHE A 334 -0.39 -8.14 10.33
N SER A 335 -0.86 -9.36 10.10
CA SER A 335 -0.12 -10.57 10.48
C SER A 335 -0.30 -11.73 9.50
N GLY A 336 0.67 -12.65 9.47
CA GLY A 336 0.63 -13.87 8.65
C GLY A 336 0.85 -13.63 7.15
N GLY A 337 0.32 -14.54 6.32
CA GLY A 337 0.49 -14.55 4.86
C GLY A 337 0.14 -13.22 4.14
N PRO A 338 -0.99 -12.57 4.42
CA PRO A 338 -1.38 -11.32 3.76
C PRO A 338 -0.34 -10.20 3.93
N LYS A 339 0.33 -10.12 5.09
CA LYS A 339 1.41 -9.15 5.32
C LYS A 339 2.58 -9.38 4.36
N TYR A 340 3.01 -10.63 4.19
CA TYR A 340 4.08 -10.97 3.25
C TYR A 340 3.73 -10.63 1.81
N PHE A 341 2.47 -10.85 1.42
CA PHE A 341 2.02 -10.49 0.08
C PHE A 341 2.00 -8.96 -0.14
N ILE A 342 1.50 -8.17 0.82
CA ILE A 342 1.58 -6.70 0.79
C ILE A 342 3.03 -6.25 0.60
N MET A 343 3.96 -6.82 1.39
CA MET A 343 5.37 -6.49 1.26
C MET A 343 5.90 -6.81 -0.14
N VAL A 344 5.63 -8.01 -0.68
CA VAL A 344 6.08 -8.39 -2.04
C VAL A 344 5.57 -7.41 -3.10
N MET A 345 4.30 -6.99 -3.04
CA MET A 345 3.76 -6.00 -3.97
C MET A 345 4.51 -4.66 -3.88
N VAL A 346 4.71 -4.12 -2.67
CA VAL A 346 5.41 -2.85 -2.48
C VAL A 346 6.89 -2.94 -2.90
N LEU A 347 7.55 -4.10 -2.70
CA LEU A 347 8.91 -4.35 -3.16
C LEU A 347 9.01 -4.30 -4.70
N PHE A 348 8.13 -5.03 -5.40
CA PHE A 348 8.08 -5.00 -6.86
C PHE A 348 7.78 -3.61 -7.40
N ALA A 349 6.82 -2.89 -6.79
CA ALA A 349 6.51 -1.51 -7.14
C ALA A 349 7.73 -0.60 -6.98
N THR A 350 8.49 -0.75 -5.90
CA THR A 350 9.67 0.09 -5.61
C THR A 350 10.76 -0.13 -6.66
N ILE A 351 11.00 -1.39 -7.05
CA ILE A 351 11.94 -1.73 -8.12
C ILE A 351 11.47 -1.11 -9.44
N ALA A 352 10.21 -1.34 -9.81
CA ALA A 352 9.63 -0.76 -11.03
C ALA A 352 9.75 0.78 -11.04
N SER A 353 9.47 1.44 -9.93
CA SER A 353 9.50 2.90 -9.80
C SER A 353 10.88 3.52 -9.98
N VAL A 354 11.90 2.91 -9.37
CA VAL A 354 13.28 3.36 -9.50
C VAL A 354 13.81 3.03 -10.90
N SER A 355 13.48 1.87 -11.47
CA SER A 355 13.86 1.51 -12.84
C SER A 355 13.20 2.41 -13.89
N CYS A 356 11.93 2.75 -13.74
CA CYS A 356 11.23 3.71 -14.63
C CYS A 356 11.80 5.13 -14.51
N SER A 357 12.46 5.47 -13.39
CA SER A 357 13.18 6.75 -13.21
C SER A 357 14.52 6.81 -13.96
N SER A 358 14.92 5.77 -14.69
CA SER A 358 16.15 5.75 -15.50
C SER A 358 16.03 6.43 -16.87
N LEU A 359 14.83 6.90 -17.24
CA LEU A 359 14.50 7.62 -18.49
C LEU A 359 14.69 6.82 -19.81
N LEU A 360 14.84 5.49 -19.75
CA LEU A 360 15.20 4.66 -20.91
C LEU A 360 14.26 3.46 -21.09
N ILE A 361 13.70 3.34 -22.30
CA ILE A 361 12.42 2.67 -22.57
C ILE A 361 12.46 1.14 -22.66
N ASN A 362 13.53 0.54 -23.18
CA ASN A 362 13.46 -0.85 -23.67
C ASN A 362 13.10 -1.90 -22.59
N ASP A 363 13.43 -1.66 -21.32
CA ASP A 363 13.03 -2.53 -20.19
C ASP A 363 11.94 -1.90 -19.29
N ALA A 364 11.70 -0.59 -19.41
CA ALA A 364 10.84 0.17 -18.50
C ALA A 364 9.35 0.05 -18.84
N GLU A 365 8.96 -0.21 -20.08
CA GLU A 365 7.54 -0.34 -20.48
C GLU A 365 6.86 -1.54 -19.81
N ALA A 366 7.56 -2.68 -19.76
CA ALA A 366 7.07 -3.88 -19.10
C ALA A 366 6.91 -3.69 -17.57
N LEU A 367 7.73 -2.81 -16.98
CA LEU A 367 7.70 -2.52 -15.55
C LEU A 367 6.75 -1.38 -15.19
N ALA A 368 6.43 -0.48 -16.13
CA ALA A 368 5.59 0.70 -15.90
C ALA A 368 4.22 0.33 -15.35
N VAL A 369 3.62 -0.78 -15.82
CA VAL A 369 2.34 -1.27 -15.31
C VAL A 369 2.36 -1.52 -13.79
N PHE A 370 3.48 -2.01 -13.25
CA PHE A 370 3.61 -2.27 -11.80
C PHE A 370 3.67 -1.00 -10.95
N LEU A 371 3.92 0.18 -11.55
CA LEU A 371 3.82 1.47 -10.86
C LEU A 371 2.42 1.67 -10.27
N THR A 372 1.37 1.31 -11.02
CA THR A 372 -0.03 1.50 -10.61
C THR A 372 -0.56 0.25 -9.90
N ILE A 373 -0.36 -0.93 -10.50
CA ILE A 373 -1.00 -2.18 -10.05
C ILE A 373 -0.56 -2.56 -8.63
N CYS A 374 0.74 -2.63 -8.39
CA CYS A 374 1.28 -3.15 -7.15
C CYS A 374 0.91 -2.31 -5.90
N PRO A 375 1.02 -0.96 -5.91
CA PRO A 375 0.57 -0.17 -4.76
C PRO A 375 -0.94 -0.25 -4.56
N ALA A 376 -1.75 -0.27 -5.63
CA ALA A 376 -3.18 -0.44 -5.50
C ALA A 376 -3.56 -1.82 -4.91
N ALA A 377 -2.88 -2.90 -5.34
CA ALA A 377 -3.03 -4.23 -4.75
C ALA A 377 -2.70 -4.24 -3.26
N ALA A 378 -1.58 -3.61 -2.88
CA ALA A 378 -1.16 -3.50 -1.49
C ALA A 378 -2.21 -2.74 -0.64
N LEU A 379 -2.76 -1.64 -1.16
CA LEU A 379 -3.85 -0.89 -0.50
C LEU A 379 -5.14 -1.72 -0.40
N PHE A 380 -5.48 -2.49 -1.42
CA PHE A 380 -6.65 -3.36 -1.43
C PHE A 380 -6.58 -4.46 -0.36
N ILE A 381 -5.45 -5.16 -0.25
CA ILE A 381 -5.29 -6.20 0.78
C ILE A 381 -5.31 -5.56 2.17
N THR A 382 -4.66 -4.41 2.30
CA THR A 382 -4.65 -3.63 3.54
C THR A 382 -6.07 -3.27 3.96
N SER A 383 -6.87 -2.77 3.04
CA SER A 383 -8.31 -2.54 3.23
C SER A 383 -9.04 -3.81 3.69
N THR A 384 -8.82 -4.92 3.00
CA THR A 384 -9.44 -6.22 3.33
C THR A 384 -9.14 -6.63 4.77
N LEU A 385 -7.90 -6.43 5.24
CA LEU A 385 -7.51 -6.76 6.60
C LEU A 385 -8.26 -5.89 7.62
N TYR A 386 -8.37 -4.58 7.39
CA TYR A 386 -9.19 -3.69 8.23
C TYR A 386 -10.67 -4.10 8.23
N LEU A 387 -11.26 -4.34 7.07
CA LEU A 387 -12.67 -4.71 6.93
C LEU A 387 -12.99 -6.07 7.57
N SER A 388 -12.10 -7.06 7.44
CA SER A 388 -12.24 -8.35 8.13
C SER A 388 -12.17 -8.24 9.66
N ASN A 389 -11.65 -7.12 10.16
CA ASN A 389 -11.56 -6.78 11.57
C ASN A 389 -12.71 -5.88 12.04
N ASN A 390 -13.74 -5.69 11.21
CA ASN A 390 -14.82 -4.71 11.42
C ASN A 390 -14.34 -3.26 11.51
N ASP A 391 -13.18 -2.93 10.94
CA ASP A 391 -12.71 -1.55 10.82
C ASP A 391 -13.09 -0.99 9.46
N VAL A 392 -14.34 -0.55 9.36
CA VAL A 392 -14.90 0.02 8.13
C VAL A 392 -14.41 1.45 7.90
N VAL A 393 -14.16 2.21 8.97
CA VAL A 393 -13.66 3.59 8.86
C VAL A 393 -12.27 3.62 8.23
N SER A 394 -11.34 2.76 8.62
CA SER A 394 -10.02 2.70 7.99
C SER A 394 -10.05 1.93 6.66
N GLY A 395 -10.81 0.84 6.59
CA GLY A 395 -10.77 -0.09 5.47
C GLY A 395 -11.50 0.38 4.22
N LEU A 396 -12.65 1.05 4.32
CA LEU A 396 -13.43 1.45 3.15
C LEU A 396 -12.74 2.52 2.29
N PRO A 397 -12.17 3.61 2.84
CA PRO A 397 -11.43 4.59 2.04
C PRO A 397 -10.26 3.99 1.27
N LEU A 398 -9.54 3.05 1.90
CA LEU A 398 -8.45 2.29 1.26
C LEU A 398 -8.94 1.44 0.09
N LEU A 399 -10.13 0.82 0.21
CA LEU A 399 -10.75 0.03 -0.85
C LEU A 399 -11.14 0.89 -2.04
N VAL A 400 -11.81 2.01 -1.76
CA VAL A 400 -12.29 2.92 -2.80
C VAL A 400 -11.10 3.50 -3.55
N THR A 401 -10.06 3.92 -2.82
CA THR A 401 -8.82 4.44 -3.40
C THR A 401 -8.12 3.39 -4.27
N SER A 402 -7.98 2.14 -3.80
CA SER A 402 -7.32 1.10 -4.59
C SER A 402 -8.06 0.77 -5.88
N VAL A 403 -9.39 0.74 -5.87
CA VAL A 403 -10.18 0.48 -7.08
C VAL A 403 -10.01 1.62 -8.08
N PHE A 404 -10.10 2.88 -7.65
CA PHE A 404 -9.96 4.00 -8.59
C PHE A 404 -8.53 4.14 -9.14
N LEU A 405 -7.49 3.79 -8.37
CA LEU A 405 -6.11 3.72 -8.89
C LEU A 405 -5.97 2.68 -10.02
N LEU A 406 -6.74 1.59 -9.99
CA LEU A 406 -6.66 0.51 -10.99
C LEU A 406 -7.44 0.82 -12.28
N VAL A 407 -8.18 1.93 -12.35
CA VAL A 407 -8.96 2.29 -13.53
C VAL A 407 -8.04 2.78 -14.63
N LEU A 408 -8.11 2.13 -15.79
CA LEU A 408 -7.46 2.54 -17.03
C LEU A 408 -8.54 2.83 -18.09
N PRO A 409 -8.35 3.82 -18.98
CA PRO A 409 -7.15 4.66 -19.13
C PRO A 409 -7.02 5.79 -18.09
N TYR A 410 -8.11 6.22 -17.46
CA TYR A 410 -8.12 7.27 -16.44
C TYR A 410 -9.41 7.21 -15.59
N SER A 411 -9.46 7.99 -14.51
CA SER A 411 -10.70 8.20 -13.74
C SER A 411 -10.95 9.68 -13.50
N VAL A 412 -12.20 10.07 -13.25
CA VAL A 412 -12.56 11.45 -12.91
C VAL A 412 -11.88 11.84 -11.60
N ALA A 413 -11.08 12.91 -11.62
CA ALA A 413 -10.13 13.24 -10.55
C ALA A 413 -10.79 13.38 -9.17
N VAL A 414 -12.01 13.92 -9.11
CA VAL A 414 -12.76 14.13 -7.86
C VAL A 414 -12.92 12.84 -7.05
N PHE A 415 -13.12 11.69 -7.70
CA PHE A 415 -13.32 10.42 -6.98
C PHE A 415 -12.05 9.95 -6.28
N ILE A 416 -10.91 10.01 -6.96
CA ILE A 416 -9.60 9.66 -6.39
C ILE A 416 -9.20 10.65 -5.31
N LEU A 417 -9.31 11.95 -5.57
CA LEU A 417 -8.89 12.97 -4.60
C LEU A 417 -9.73 12.89 -3.32
N THR A 418 -11.05 12.69 -3.45
CA THR A 418 -11.93 12.55 -2.30
C THR A 418 -11.60 11.29 -1.50
N SER A 419 -11.40 10.14 -2.16
CA SER A 419 -11.06 8.90 -1.46
C SER A 419 -9.69 8.98 -0.77
N TRP A 420 -8.73 9.67 -1.40
CA TRP A 420 -7.41 9.89 -0.82
C TRP A 420 -7.44 10.80 0.41
N VAL A 421 -8.21 11.89 0.36
CA VAL A 421 -8.43 12.78 1.50
C VAL A 421 -9.09 12.02 2.66
N LEU A 422 -10.04 11.12 2.38
CA LEU A 422 -10.61 10.25 3.40
C LEU A 422 -9.55 9.31 4.00
N CYS A 423 -8.61 8.77 3.21
CA CYS A 423 -7.48 8.00 3.75
C CYS A 423 -6.63 8.85 4.70
N ILE A 424 -6.31 10.10 4.34
CA ILE A 424 -5.56 11.03 5.22
C ILE A 424 -6.29 11.24 6.55
N LEU A 425 -7.58 11.59 6.49
CA LEU A 425 -8.38 11.88 7.68
C LEU A 425 -8.51 10.65 8.59
N THR A 426 -8.81 9.49 8.02
CA THR A 426 -9.01 8.26 8.79
C THR A 426 -7.72 7.75 9.42
N GLN A 427 -6.59 7.83 8.72
CA GLN A 427 -5.29 7.50 9.32
C GLN A 427 -4.86 8.51 10.39
N PHE A 428 -5.20 9.80 10.24
CA PHE A 428 -4.99 10.79 11.29
C PHE A 428 -5.78 10.47 12.56
N PHE A 429 -7.07 10.18 12.41
CA PHE A 429 -7.89 9.74 13.55
C PHE A 429 -7.37 8.44 14.15
N LEU A 430 -6.87 7.50 13.34
CA LEU A 430 -6.29 6.25 13.83
C LEU A 430 -5.05 6.51 14.68
N ALA A 431 -4.18 7.45 14.27
CA ALA A 431 -3.02 7.84 15.06
C ALA A 431 -3.43 8.45 16.41
N ILE A 432 -4.49 9.27 16.43
CA ILE A 432 -5.06 9.81 17.68
C ILE A 432 -5.61 8.68 18.55
N GLU A 433 -6.36 7.75 17.98
CA GLU A 433 -6.94 6.61 18.71
C GLU A 433 -5.85 5.71 19.32
N ILE A 434 -4.78 5.44 18.58
CA ILE A 434 -3.62 4.70 19.09
C ILE A 434 -2.99 5.45 20.26
N LYS A 435 -2.84 6.77 20.18
CA LYS A 435 -2.25 7.58 21.25
C LYS A 435 -3.12 7.58 22.52
N ILE A 436 -4.44 7.67 22.37
CA ILE A 436 -5.35 7.79 23.51
C ILE A 436 -5.64 6.41 24.13
N ARG A 437 -5.82 5.36 23.31
CA ARG A 437 -6.33 4.04 23.75
C ARG A 437 -5.43 2.86 23.40
N GLY A 438 -4.44 3.01 22.53
CA GLY A 438 -3.50 1.94 22.17
C GLY A 438 -4.05 0.89 21.19
N HIS A 439 -5.21 1.17 20.57
CA HIS A 439 -5.84 0.31 19.57
C HIS A 439 -5.42 0.70 18.16
N THR A 440 -5.07 -0.29 17.34
CA THR A 440 -4.66 -0.10 15.93
C THR A 440 -5.82 -0.28 14.94
N VAL A 441 -7.06 -0.34 15.45
CA VAL A 441 -8.32 -0.47 14.68
C VAL A 441 -9.48 0.24 15.34
N PHE A 442 -10.43 0.69 14.53
CA PHE A 442 -11.76 1.10 14.97
C PHE A 442 -12.75 -0.07 14.84
N SER A 443 -12.93 -0.90 15.87
CA SER A 443 -13.92 -2.00 15.81
C SER A 443 -15.35 -1.45 15.76
N GLN A 444 -16.03 -1.59 14.61
CA GLN A 444 -17.36 -1.03 14.35
C GLN A 444 -18.29 -2.04 13.66
N THR A 445 -18.83 -2.97 14.44
CA THR A 445 -19.68 -4.06 13.90
C THR A 445 -20.97 -3.55 13.24
N PHE A 446 -21.56 -2.47 13.74
CA PHE A 446 -22.74 -1.85 13.12
C PHE A 446 -22.45 -1.35 11.69
N LEU A 447 -21.32 -0.68 11.49
CA LEU A 447 -20.98 -0.11 10.19
C LEU A 447 -20.68 -1.21 9.16
N THR A 448 -20.12 -2.35 9.58
CA THR A 448 -19.97 -3.54 8.72
C THR A 448 -21.31 -3.99 8.14
N LEU A 449 -22.36 -4.08 8.96
CA LEU A 449 -23.70 -4.46 8.49
C LEU A 449 -24.25 -3.42 7.50
N VAL A 450 -24.22 -2.13 7.86
CA VAL A 450 -24.76 -1.05 7.00
C VAL A 450 -24.05 -1.02 5.65
N VAL A 451 -22.71 -1.05 5.63
CA VAL A 451 -21.96 -0.99 4.38
C VAL A 451 -22.15 -2.26 3.54
N THR A 452 -22.29 -3.44 4.15
CA THR A 452 -22.63 -4.67 3.41
C THR A 452 -23.98 -4.53 2.70
N LEU A 453 -25.00 -4.03 3.39
CA LEU A 453 -26.34 -3.84 2.84
C LEU A 453 -26.37 -2.76 1.76
N VAL A 454 -25.73 -1.61 2.01
CA VAL A 454 -25.67 -0.50 1.04
C VAL A 454 -24.91 -0.91 -0.21
N ALA A 455 -23.77 -1.59 -0.08
CA ALA A 455 -22.99 -2.06 -1.22
C ALA A 455 -23.79 -3.05 -2.10
N SER A 456 -24.53 -3.98 -1.47
CA SER A 456 -25.40 -4.93 -2.18
C SER A 456 -26.61 -4.23 -2.82
N ALA A 457 -27.24 -3.29 -2.12
CA ALA A 457 -28.34 -2.48 -2.67
C ALA A 457 -27.89 -1.66 -3.89
N MET A 458 -26.73 -0.98 -3.80
CA MET A 458 -26.17 -0.24 -4.92
C MET A 458 -25.86 -1.15 -6.10
N PHE A 459 -25.29 -2.33 -5.85
CA PHE A 459 -25.04 -3.32 -6.90
C PHE A 459 -26.34 -3.75 -7.60
N ILE A 460 -27.41 -4.04 -6.85
CA ILE A 460 -28.74 -4.35 -7.41
C ILE A 460 -29.23 -3.19 -8.30
N LEU A 461 -29.20 -1.95 -7.79
CA LEU A 461 -29.69 -0.78 -8.50
C LEU A 461 -28.93 -0.54 -9.83
N PHE A 462 -27.62 -0.80 -9.86
CA PHE A 462 -26.84 -0.77 -11.11
C PHE A 462 -27.23 -1.90 -12.08
N ILE A 463 -27.34 -3.14 -11.58
CA ILE A 463 -27.66 -4.32 -12.40
C ILE A 463 -29.06 -4.22 -13.03
N ILE A 464 -30.04 -3.65 -12.32
CA ILE A 464 -31.40 -3.42 -12.88
C ILE A 464 -31.50 -2.14 -13.72
N GLY A 465 -30.43 -1.34 -13.79
CA GLY A 465 -30.39 -0.10 -14.56
C GLY A 465 -31.21 1.05 -13.98
N ALA A 466 -31.41 1.08 -12.65
CA ALA A 466 -32.21 2.11 -11.97
C ALA A 466 -31.65 3.54 -12.14
N PHE A 467 -30.36 3.65 -12.50
CA PHE A 467 -29.67 4.91 -12.67
C PHE A 467 -29.56 5.38 -14.14
N GLY A 468 -30.19 4.71 -15.11
CA GLY A 468 -30.02 4.99 -16.55
C GLY A 468 -31.26 5.31 -17.36
N SER A 469 -31.08 6.18 -18.37
CA SER A 469 -32.01 6.41 -19.49
C SER A 469 -31.21 6.44 -20.80
N GLY A 470 -31.39 5.45 -21.67
CA GLY A 470 -30.71 5.36 -22.96
C GLY A 470 -31.49 4.53 -24.00
N PRO A 471 -31.22 4.70 -25.31
CA PRO A 471 -31.93 3.99 -26.37
C PRO A 471 -31.75 2.48 -26.24
N SER A 472 -32.84 1.74 -26.44
CA SER A 472 -32.98 0.29 -26.24
C SER A 472 -32.10 -0.58 -27.15
N ALA A 473 -31.44 0.01 -28.16
CA ALA A 473 -30.71 -0.72 -29.19
C ALA A 473 -29.32 -1.25 -28.76
N ILE A 474 -28.78 -0.83 -27.60
CA ILE A 474 -27.48 -1.29 -27.08
C ILE A 474 -27.67 -1.94 -25.70
N TRP A 475 -28.53 -2.95 -25.64
CA TRP A 475 -28.74 -3.77 -24.44
C TRP A 475 -27.60 -4.82 -24.39
N PRO A 476 -26.67 -4.84 -23.41
CA PRO A 476 -26.74 -4.42 -22.00
C PRO A 476 -25.97 -3.12 -21.63
N VAL A 477 -25.23 -2.55 -22.57
CA VAL A 477 -24.33 -1.40 -22.36
C VAL A 477 -25.10 -0.14 -21.92
N ASN A 478 -26.25 0.15 -22.54
CA ASN A 478 -27.03 1.37 -22.28
C ASN A 478 -27.91 1.31 -21.01
N ARG A 479 -28.24 0.11 -20.51
CA ARG A 479 -29.08 -0.05 -19.30
C ARG A 479 -28.29 -0.33 -18.04
N TRP A 480 -27.22 -1.12 -18.09
CA TRP A 480 -26.43 -1.44 -16.88
C TRP A 480 -25.46 -0.33 -16.50
N PHE A 481 -25.01 0.44 -17.49
CA PHE A 481 -24.11 1.54 -17.26
C PHE A 481 -24.74 2.79 -17.83
N ASN A 482 -25.32 3.60 -16.97
CA ASN A 482 -25.61 4.96 -17.39
C ASN A 482 -24.29 5.70 -17.51
N ILE A 483 -23.77 5.78 -18.74
CA ILE A 483 -22.54 6.49 -19.04
C ILE A 483 -22.75 8.01 -18.89
N GLN A 484 -23.98 8.50 -18.68
CA GLN A 484 -24.30 9.88 -18.28
C GLN A 484 -24.87 9.93 -16.85
N LEU A 485 -24.17 9.32 -15.89
CA LEU A 485 -24.55 9.37 -14.48
C LEU A 485 -24.30 10.76 -13.86
N LEU A 486 -23.23 11.42 -14.30
CA LEU A 486 -22.75 12.70 -13.78
C LEU A 486 -23.16 13.82 -14.75
N PRO A 487 -24.05 14.74 -14.33
CA PRO A 487 -24.47 15.84 -15.18
C PRO A 487 -23.30 16.78 -15.48
N GLY A 488 -23.19 17.23 -16.73
CA GLY A 488 -22.16 18.18 -17.17
C GLY A 488 -20.80 17.56 -17.54
N ILE A 489 -20.64 16.25 -17.46
CA ILE A 489 -19.43 15.53 -17.92
C ILE A 489 -19.76 14.73 -19.18
N GLU A 490 -18.90 14.79 -20.20
CA GLU A 490 -19.09 14.00 -21.42
C GLU A 490 -19.09 12.49 -21.11
N SER A 491 -19.97 11.74 -21.78
CA SER A 491 -20.11 10.29 -21.58
C SER A 491 -18.78 9.54 -21.75
N SER A 492 -17.99 9.92 -22.75
CA SER A 492 -16.66 9.34 -23.02
C SER A 492 -15.69 9.52 -21.85
N VAL A 493 -15.80 10.62 -21.11
CA VAL A 493 -14.89 10.96 -19.99
C VAL A 493 -15.31 10.29 -18.69
N GLN A 494 -16.61 10.15 -18.43
CA GLN A 494 -17.07 9.53 -17.18
C GLN A 494 -17.22 8.00 -17.26
N ALA A 495 -17.27 7.39 -18.46
CA ALA A 495 -17.48 5.95 -18.64
C ALA A 495 -16.56 5.07 -17.78
N PRO A 496 -15.21 5.25 -17.82
CA PRO A 496 -14.30 4.39 -17.05
C PRO A 496 -14.54 4.48 -15.53
N THR A 497 -14.92 5.67 -15.07
CA THR A 497 -15.21 5.91 -13.64
C THR A 497 -16.53 5.28 -13.22
N VAL A 498 -17.57 5.38 -14.05
CA VAL A 498 -18.87 4.76 -13.78
C VAL A 498 -18.74 3.24 -13.73
N PHE A 499 -17.99 2.63 -14.65
CA PHE A 499 -17.71 1.19 -14.62
C PHE A 499 -17.01 0.77 -13.32
N ALA A 500 -16.03 1.56 -12.88
CA ALA A 500 -15.33 1.33 -11.61
C ALA A 500 -16.25 1.40 -10.39
N ILE A 501 -17.24 2.30 -10.38
CA ILE A 501 -18.23 2.40 -9.29
C ILE A 501 -19.09 1.13 -9.20
N VAL A 502 -19.51 0.57 -10.34
CA VAL A 502 -20.28 -0.68 -10.35
C VAL A 502 -19.44 -1.83 -9.81
N LEU A 503 -18.19 -1.97 -10.27
CA LEU A 503 -17.25 -2.96 -9.76
C LEU A 503 -16.99 -2.79 -8.26
N LEU A 504 -16.78 -1.56 -7.81
CA LEU A 504 -16.56 -1.20 -6.41
C LEU A 504 -17.72 -1.65 -5.52
N SER A 505 -18.97 -1.56 -5.98
CA SER A 505 -20.13 -2.00 -5.18
C SER A 505 -20.09 -3.51 -4.87
N LEU A 506 -19.77 -4.34 -5.87
CA LEU A 506 -19.63 -5.78 -5.70
C LEU A 506 -18.40 -6.15 -4.86
N ILE A 507 -17.28 -5.48 -5.13
CA ILE A 507 -16.03 -5.66 -4.39
C ILE A 507 -16.22 -5.29 -2.92
N ALA A 508 -16.81 -4.14 -2.63
CA ALA A 508 -17.10 -3.67 -1.27
C ALA A 508 -18.00 -4.68 -0.55
N ARG A 509 -19.05 -5.19 -1.21
CA ARG A 509 -19.89 -6.26 -0.65
C ARG A 509 -19.05 -7.48 -0.27
N ASN A 510 -18.21 -7.98 -1.17
CA ASN A 510 -17.40 -9.19 -0.96
C ASN A 510 -16.37 -9.03 0.15
N VAL A 511 -15.79 -7.84 0.31
CA VAL A 511 -14.76 -7.59 1.32
C VAL A 511 -15.38 -7.28 2.69
N VAL A 512 -16.44 -6.48 2.75
CA VAL A 512 -17.04 -6.05 4.03
C VAL A 512 -17.75 -7.21 4.73
N ILE A 513 -18.42 -8.10 3.99
CA ILE A 513 -19.08 -9.28 4.56
C ILE A 513 -18.11 -10.17 5.36
N SER A 514 -16.81 -10.14 5.02
CA SER A 514 -15.77 -10.87 5.76
C SER A 514 -15.71 -10.51 7.25
N GLY A 515 -16.16 -9.30 7.63
CA GLY A 515 -16.25 -8.83 9.02
C GLY A 515 -17.24 -9.64 9.88
N TYR A 516 -18.21 -10.33 9.27
CA TYR A 516 -19.09 -11.27 10.00
C TYR A 516 -18.33 -12.46 10.61
N ALA A 517 -17.14 -12.79 10.08
CA ALA A 517 -16.28 -13.84 10.61
C ALA A 517 -15.40 -13.35 11.79
N TYR A 518 -15.41 -12.06 12.12
CA TYR A 518 -14.57 -11.51 13.19
C TYR A 518 -14.90 -12.13 14.54
N GLY A 519 -13.86 -12.55 15.27
CA GLY A 519 -14.00 -13.25 16.55
C GLY A 519 -14.57 -14.67 16.43
N ARG A 520 -14.54 -15.30 15.25
CA ARG A 520 -15.09 -16.66 15.02
C ARG A 520 -14.04 -17.60 14.43
N SER A 521 -14.29 -18.90 14.55
CA SER A 521 -13.35 -19.96 14.18
C SER A 521 -13.00 -20.04 12.69
N TYR A 522 -13.76 -19.39 11.80
CA TYR A 522 -13.59 -19.46 10.34
C TYR A 522 -12.96 -18.21 9.71
N ARG A 523 -12.32 -17.36 10.52
CA ARG A 523 -11.75 -16.07 10.08
C ARG A 523 -10.64 -16.19 9.01
N GLY A 524 -9.96 -17.33 8.90
CA GLY A 524 -8.97 -17.56 7.83
C GLY A 524 -9.59 -17.64 6.42
N GLY A 525 -10.83 -18.12 6.31
CA GLY A 525 -11.55 -18.15 5.03
C GLY A 525 -12.00 -16.76 4.57
N SER A 526 -12.19 -15.81 5.50
CA SER A 526 -12.69 -14.48 5.18
C SER A 526 -11.62 -13.57 4.56
N SER A 527 -10.35 -13.72 4.95
CA SER A 527 -9.20 -13.12 4.24
C SER A 527 -8.98 -13.68 2.84
N ALA A 528 -9.36 -14.94 2.60
CA ALA A 528 -9.27 -15.54 1.26
C ALA A 528 -10.27 -14.90 0.29
N ILE A 529 -11.43 -14.43 0.77
CA ILE A 529 -12.43 -13.75 -0.07
C ILE A 529 -11.86 -12.44 -0.64
N GLY A 530 -11.28 -11.60 0.20
CA GLY A 530 -10.67 -10.36 -0.28
C GLY A 530 -9.41 -10.60 -1.11
N PHE A 531 -8.61 -11.62 -0.79
CA PHE A 531 -7.45 -11.99 -1.61
C PHE A 531 -7.84 -12.47 -3.02
N MET A 532 -8.84 -13.34 -3.13
CA MET A 532 -9.36 -13.77 -4.43
C MET A 532 -9.97 -12.59 -5.18
N THR A 533 -10.81 -11.78 -4.50
CA THR A 533 -11.40 -10.57 -5.10
C THR A 533 -10.32 -9.61 -5.62
N MET A 534 -9.19 -9.48 -4.91
CA MET A 534 -8.05 -8.69 -5.36
C MET A 534 -7.39 -9.30 -6.60
N ILE A 535 -7.05 -10.60 -6.62
CA ILE A 535 -6.42 -11.22 -7.80
C ILE A 535 -7.23 -10.94 -9.06
N PHE A 536 -8.55 -11.07 -8.98
CA PHE A 536 -9.44 -10.75 -10.10
C PHE A 536 -9.52 -9.26 -10.38
N ALA A 537 -9.51 -8.40 -9.35
CA ALA A 537 -9.40 -6.95 -9.53
C ALA A 537 -8.11 -6.53 -10.24
N LEU A 538 -7.00 -7.26 -10.06
CA LEU A 538 -5.75 -7.01 -10.79
C LEU A 538 -5.82 -7.48 -12.24
N MET A 539 -6.66 -8.48 -12.56
CA MET A 539 -6.95 -8.86 -13.95
C MET A 539 -7.75 -7.79 -14.72
N ILE A 540 -8.39 -6.84 -14.01
CA ILE A 540 -9.13 -5.69 -14.59
C ILE A 540 -8.18 -4.67 -15.25
N VAL A 541 -6.90 -4.64 -14.87
CA VAL A 541 -5.94 -3.66 -15.37
C VAL A 541 -5.64 -3.85 -16.87
N LEU A 542 -6.06 -4.98 -17.46
CA LEU A 542 -5.95 -5.27 -18.89
C LEU A 542 -7.12 -4.76 -19.74
N ILE A 543 -7.91 -3.78 -19.27
CA ILE A 543 -8.95 -3.13 -20.10
C ILE A 543 -8.37 -1.96 -20.94
N ALA A 544 -7.10 -1.60 -20.75
CA ALA A 544 -6.48 -0.47 -21.44
C ALA A 544 -6.41 -0.66 -22.97
N GLY A 545 -7.25 0.11 -23.68
CA GLY A 545 -6.91 0.62 -25.02
C GLY A 545 -7.78 0.17 -26.19
N ASN A 546 -9.11 0.19 -26.08
CA ASN A 546 -9.96 0.08 -27.28
C ASN A 546 -10.78 1.35 -27.54
N PHE A 547 -10.82 1.75 -28.81
CA PHE A 547 -11.31 3.04 -29.33
C PHE A 547 -12.80 3.34 -29.11
N ASP A 548 -13.58 2.45 -28.47
CA ASP A 548 -15.04 2.55 -28.36
C ASP A 548 -15.57 2.17 -26.96
N ILE A 549 -16.41 3.05 -26.41
CA ILE A 549 -17.15 2.93 -25.14
C ILE A 549 -17.93 1.61 -25.07
N THR A 550 -18.42 1.11 -26.21
CA THR A 550 -19.17 -0.14 -26.29
C THR A 550 -18.32 -1.34 -25.85
N HIS A 551 -17.04 -1.36 -26.24
CA HIS A 551 -16.13 -2.44 -25.88
C HIS A 551 -15.74 -2.40 -24.41
N GLU A 552 -15.48 -1.20 -23.87
CA GLU A 552 -15.20 -1.00 -22.45
C GLU A 552 -16.37 -1.50 -21.57
N ALA A 553 -17.61 -1.17 -21.97
CA ALA A 553 -18.81 -1.60 -21.26
C ALA A 553 -19.01 -3.12 -21.29
N LEU A 554 -18.80 -3.78 -22.44
CA LEU A 554 -18.88 -5.24 -22.55
C LEU A 554 -17.82 -5.93 -21.69
N THR A 555 -16.62 -5.37 -21.65
CA THR A 555 -15.52 -5.90 -20.83
C THR A 555 -15.81 -5.72 -19.34
N ALA A 556 -16.29 -4.54 -18.93
CA ALA A 556 -16.73 -4.29 -17.56
C ALA A 556 -17.85 -5.25 -17.13
N ALA A 557 -18.85 -5.50 -17.99
CA ALA A 557 -19.90 -6.47 -17.73
C ALA A 557 -19.35 -7.89 -17.55
N ALA A 558 -18.46 -8.35 -18.42
CA ALA A 558 -17.83 -9.67 -18.32
C ALA A 558 -17.07 -9.83 -17.00
N VAL A 559 -16.33 -8.79 -16.59
CA VAL A 559 -15.61 -8.75 -15.31
C VAL A 559 -16.57 -8.80 -14.12
N ILE A 560 -17.66 -8.04 -14.14
CA ILE A 560 -18.67 -8.06 -13.07
C ILE A 560 -19.24 -9.46 -12.91
N PHE A 561 -19.60 -10.13 -14.00
CA PHE A 561 -20.11 -11.50 -13.94
C PHE A 561 -19.07 -12.49 -13.41
N ALA A 562 -17.81 -12.38 -13.84
CA ALA A 562 -16.73 -13.21 -13.34
C ALA A 562 -16.52 -13.01 -11.83
N LEU A 563 -16.45 -11.76 -11.38
CA LEU A 563 -16.35 -11.41 -9.96
C LEU A 563 -17.56 -11.90 -9.16
N TYR A 564 -18.76 -11.81 -9.74
CA TYR A 564 -19.97 -12.27 -9.08
C TYR A 564 -19.96 -13.79 -8.94
N ALA A 565 -19.62 -14.54 -9.99
CA ALA A 565 -19.58 -16.00 -9.95
C ALA A 565 -18.60 -16.55 -8.91
N ILE A 566 -17.44 -15.91 -8.77
CA ILE A 566 -16.41 -16.31 -7.80
C ILE A 566 -16.80 -15.87 -6.38
N GLY A 567 -17.26 -14.62 -6.25
CA GLY A 567 -17.80 -14.09 -5.00
C GLY A 567 -18.99 -14.90 -4.50
N PHE A 568 -19.82 -15.42 -5.40
CA PHE A 568 -21.02 -16.21 -5.10
C PHE A 568 -20.68 -17.46 -4.30
N VAL A 569 -19.75 -18.30 -4.76
CA VAL A 569 -19.36 -19.52 -4.03
C VAL A 569 -18.80 -19.19 -2.63
N LEU A 570 -17.96 -18.16 -2.57
CA LEU A 570 -17.33 -17.73 -1.32
C LEU A 570 -18.34 -17.16 -0.31
N VAL A 571 -19.29 -16.36 -0.79
CA VAL A 571 -20.35 -15.78 0.03
C VAL A 571 -21.36 -16.82 0.47
N LEU A 572 -21.70 -17.80 -0.37
CA LEU A 572 -22.53 -18.93 0.04
C LEU A 572 -21.87 -19.73 1.16
N SER A 573 -20.57 -20.02 1.04
CA SER A 573 -19.79 -20.70 2.09
C SER A 573 -19.78 -19.91 3.40
N LEU A 574 -19.59 -18.59 3.32
CA LEU A 574 -19.66 -17.71 4.48
C LEU A 574 -21.07 -17.72 5.12
N ASN A 575 -22.12 -17.67 4.30
CA ASN A 575 -23.51 -17.70 4.75
C ASN A 575 -23.87 -19.01 5.46
N LEU A 576 -23.37 -20.16 4.99
CA LEU A 576 -23.55 -21.45 5.70
C LEU A 576 -22.93 -21.43 7.10
N ASN A 577 -21.74 -20.83 7.23
CA ASN A 577 -21.05 -20.66 8.51
C ASN A 577 -21.77 -19.68 9.43
N ILE A 578 -22.27 -18.56 8.88
CA ILE A 578 -23.10 -17.59 9.60
C ILE A 578 -24.38 -18.26 10.11
N GLY A 579 -25.11 -18.96 9.25
CA GLY A 579 -26.32 -19.69 9.62
C GLY A 579 -26.05 -20.73 10.69
N GLY A 580 -24.96 -21.50 10.57
CA GLY A 580 -24.55 -22.45 11.62
C GLY A 580 -24.21 -21.79 12.95
N THR A 581 -23.65 -20.58 12.94
CA THR A 581 -23.36 -19.81 14.16
C THR A 581 -24.64 -19.34 14.84
N ILE A 582 -25.61 -18.86 14.05
CA ILE A 582 -26.92 -18.39 14.54
C ILE A 582 -27.72 -19.55 15.15
N LEU A 583 -27.69 -20.73 14.52
CA LEU A 583 -28.31 -21.94 15.08
C LEU A 583 -27.71 -22.32 16.44
N ARG A 584 -26.38 -22.24 16.58
CA ARG A 584 -25.70 -22.50 17.87
C ARG A 584 -26.07 -21.51 18.97
N GLN A 585 -26.55 -20.31 18.60
CA GLN A 585 -27.06 -19.31 19.55
C GLN A 585 -28.54 -19.52 19.91
N GLY A 586 -29.18 -20.59 19.41
CA GLY A 586 -30.58 -20.92 19.70
C GLY A 586 -31.60 -20.22 18.79
N HIS A 587 -31.16 -19.59 17.71
CA HIS A 587 -32.04 -18.90 16.75
C HIS A 587 -32.30 -19.81 15.53
N GLU A 588 -33.20 -20.77 15.72
CA GLU A 588 -33.45 -21.84 14.73
C GLU A 588 -34.03 -21.33 13.41
N PHE A 589 -35.02 -20.43 13.47
CA PHE A 589 -35.69 -19.90 12.27
C PHE A 589 -34.71 -19.14 11.37
N GLU A 590 -33.98 -18.17 11.91
CA GLU A 590 -33.04 -17.34 11.16
C GLU A 590 -31.86 -18.14 10.63
N GLY A 591 -31.31 -19.04 11.45
CA GLY A 591 -30.22 -19.91 11.04
C GLY A 591 -30.61 -20.85 9.90
N ASN A 592 -31.84 -21.40 9.94
CA ASN A 592 -32.39 -22.22 8.87
C ASN A 592 -32.72 -21.40 7.63
N PHE A 593 -33.28 -20.19 7.77
CA PHE A 593 -33.54 -19.29 6.64
C PHE A 593 -32.27 -19.02 5.83
N VAL A 594 -31.17 -18.64 6.50
CA VAL A 594 -29.89 -18.38 5.83
C VAL A 594 -29.38 -19.64 5.11
N ARG A 595 -29.46 -20.82 5.74
CA ARG A 595 -28.99 -22.08 5.14
C ARG A 595 -29.84 -22.53 3.95
N VAL A 596 -31.17 -22.43 4.05
CA VAL A 596 -32.09 -22.75 2.95
C VAL A 596 -31.87 -21.78 1.80
N GLY A 597 -31.71 -20.48 2.09
CA GLY A 597 -31.36 -19.48 1.07
C GLY A 597 -30.07 -19.81 0.32
N VAL A 598 -29.06 -20.33 1.02
CA VAL A 598 -27.83 -20.82 0.36
C VAL A 598 -28.09 -22.04 -0.52
N ALA A 599 -28.83 -23.03 -0.03
CA ALA A 599 -29.13 -24.25 -0.79
C ALA A 599 -29.93 -23.94 -2.06
N VAL A 600 -30.98 -23.12 -1.95
CA VAL A 600 -31.77 -22.64 -3.10
C VAL A 600 -30.88 -21.88 -4.07
N GLY A 601 -30.02 -20.99 -3.56
CA GLY A 601 -29.10 -20.23 -4.40
C GLY A 601 -28.13 -21.12 -5.18
N LEU A 602 -27.56 -22.14 -4.54
CA LEU A 602 -26.69 -23.11 -5.21
C LEU A 602 -27.43 -23.84 -6.34
N VAL A 603 -28.63 -24.34 -6.08
CA VAL A 603 -29.45 -25.05 -7.07
C VAL A 603 -29.79 -24.15 -8.26
N LEU A 604 -30.26 -22.93 -8.00
CA LEU A 604 -30.57 -21.97 -9.06
C LEU A 604 -29.31 -21.57 -9.84
N GLY A 605 -28.16 -21.43 -9.18
CA GLY A 605 -26.88 -21.18 -9.83
C GLY A 605 -26.46 -22.30 -10.79
N ILE A 606 -26.65 -23.56 -10.38
CA ILE A 606 -26.40 -24.74 -11.23
C ILE A 606 -27.34 -24.74 -12.44
N ILE A 607 -28.64 -24.48 -12.23
CA ILE A 607 -29.62 -24.42 -13.31
C ILE A 607 -29.24 -23.33 -14.32
N SER A 608 -28.90 -22.12 -13.84
CA SER A 608 -28.46 -21.02 -14.71
C SER A 608 -27.19 -21.34 -15.47
N ALA A 609 -26.22 -22.03 -14.85
CA ALA A 609 -25.00 -22.46 -15.52
C ALA A 609 -25.28 -23.50 -16.62
N LEU A 610 -26.18 -24.46 -16.37
CA LEU A 610 -26.61 -25.44 -17.37
C LEU A 610 -27.34 -24.78 -18.54
N VAL A 611 -28.23 -23.81 -18.27
CA VAL A 611 -28.91 -23.03 -19.31
C VAL A 611 -27.91 -22.22 -20.13
N ALA A 612 -26.92 -21.59 -19.50
CA ALA A 612 -25.86 -20.89 -20.21
C ALA A 612 -25.03 -21.82 -21.10
N LEU A 613 -24.57 -22.97 -20.56
CA LEU A 613 -23.79 -23.96 -21.31
C LEU A 613 -24.56 -24.51 -22.50
N THR A 614 -25.83 -24.86 -22.33
CA THR A 614 -26.67 -25.37 -23.43
C THR A 614 -26.98 -24.31 -24.48
N SER A 615 -27.23 -23.06 -24.06
CA SER A 615 -27.51 -21.95 -24.97
C SER A 615 -26.29 -21.51 -25.80
N PHE A 616 -25.08 -21.69 -25.26
CA PHE A 616 -23.81 -21.37 -25.93
C PHE A 616 -23.14 -22.58 -26.61
N ALA A 617 -23.70 -23.78 -26.49
CA ALA A 617 -23.17 -24.99 -27.15
C ALA A 617 -23.41 -25.04 -28.67
N VAL A 618 -24.25 -24.15 -29.22
CA VAL A 618 -24.63 -24.12 -30.64
C VAL A 618 -23.99 -22.92 -31.31
N PHE A 619 -23.26 -23.14 -32.42
CA PHE A 619 -22.66 -22.08 -33.23
C PHE A 619 -23.23 -22.09 -34.67
N PRO A 620 -23.67 -20.95 -35.21
CA PRO A 620 -23.72 -19.61 -34.61
C PRO A 620 -24.80 -19.48 -33.52
N ILE A 621 -24.53 -18.66 -32.50
CA ILE A 621 -25.43 -18.46 -31.36
C ILE A 621 -26.60 -17.55 -31.79
N PRO A 622 -27.87 -17.98 -31.66
CA PRO A 622 -29.02 -17.13 -31.90
C PRO A 622 -29.06 -15.94 -30.92
N PRO A 623 -29.35 -14.71 -31.38
CA PRO A 623 -29.47 -13.54 -30.50
C PRO A 623 -30.48 -13.72 -29.35
N GLU A 624 -31.57 -14.45 -29.61
CA GLU A 624 -32.60 -14.77 -28.62
C GLU A 624 -32.03 -15.57 -27.44
N ASN A 625 -31.13 -16.53 -27.71
CA ASN A 625 -30.48 -17.34 -26.69
C ASN A 625 -29.53 -16.51 -25.80
N VAL A 626 -28.83 -15.54 -26.40
CA VAL A 626 -27.99 -14.60 -25.63
C VAL A 626 -28.86 -13.77 -24.69
N SER A 627 -30.00 -13.25 -25.18
CA SER A 627 -30.93 -12.45 -24.38
C SER A 627 -31.54 -13.23 -23.22
N LEU A 628 -31.87 -14.51 -23.44
CA LEU A 628 -32.43 -15.42 -22.44
C LEU A 628 -31.44 -15.68 -21.31
N VAL A 629 -30.20 -16.02 -21.66
CA VAL A 629 -29.13 -16.28 -20.67
C VAL A 629 -28.85 -15.04 -19.83
N LEU A 630 -28.74 -13.87 -20.46
CA LEU A 630 -28.49 -12.63 -19.74
C LEU A 630 -29.65 -12.26 -18.80
N THR A 631 -30.89 -12.36 -19.27
CA THR A 631 -32.07 -12.07 -18.44
C THR A 631 -32.12 -13.01 -17.24
N LEU A 632 -31.91 -14.30 -17.47
CA LEU A 632 -31.92 -15.32 -16.42
C LEU A 632 -30.78 -15.12 -15.41
N LEU A 633 -29.58 -14.76 -15.86
CA LEU A 633 -28.46 -14.39 -14.99
C LEU A 633 -28.76 -13.14 -14.16
N THR A 634 -29.31 -12.09 -14.77
CA THR A 634 -29.68 -10.85 -14.07
C THR A 634 -30.75 -11.12 -13.01
N THR A 635 -31.82 -11.85 -13.35
CA THR A 635 -32.87 -12.21 -12.40
C THR A 635 -32.33 -13.06 -11.25
N LEU A 636 -31.45 -14.03 -11.56
CA LEU A 636 -30.79 -14.84 -10.54
C LEU A 636 -29.97 -13.96 -9.58
N ILE A 637 -29.08 -13.13 -10.12
CA ILE A 637 -28.19 -12.25 -9.34
C ILE A 637 -29.01 -11.35 -8.42
N VAL A 638 -29.99 -10.64 -8.98
CA VAL A 638 -30.82 -9.69 -8.22
C VAL A 638 -31.63 -10.40 -7.14
N GLY A 639 -32.31 -11.50 -7.51
CA GLY A 639 -33.09 -12.28 -6.56
C GLY A 639 -32.25 -12.83 -5.41
N LEU A 640 -31.05 -13.35 -5.71
CA LEU A 640 -30.13 -13.84 -4.70
C LEU A 640 -29.58 -12.74 -3.81
N GLU A 641 -29.19 -11.59 -4.35
CA GLU A 641 -28.72 -10.46 -3.53
C GLU A 641 -29.82 -10.01 -2.56
N ILE A 642 -31.08 -9.93 -3.00
CA ILE A 642 -32.20 -9.56 -2.11
C ILE A 642 -32.33 -10.57 -0.95
N VAL A 643 -32.33 -11.88 -1.26
CA VAL A 643 -32.41 -12.93 -0.23
C VAL A 643 -31.21 -12.88 0.71
N GLN A 644 -30.01 -12.67 0.17
CA GLN A 644 -28.78 -12.55 0.95
C GLN A 644 -28.79 -11.31 1.85
N MET A 645 -29.24 -10.15 1.35
CA MET A 645 -29.39 -8.93 2.15
C MET A 645 -30.33 -9.15 3.35
N ILE A 646 -31.48 -9.78 3.13
CA ILE A 646 -32.42 -10.14 4.21
C ILE A 646 -31.73 -11.10 5.20
N GLY A 647 -30.99 -12.08 4.69
CA GLY A 647 -30.20 -13.01 5.49
C GLY A 647 -29.13 -12.33 6.34
N TRP A 648 -28.39 -11.37 5.78
CA TRP A 648 -27.35 -10.61 6.49
C TRP A 648 -27.93 -9.63 7.49
N LEU A 649 -29.06 -8.99 7.18
CA LEU A 649 -29.77 -8.15 8.14
C LEU A 649 -30.22 -8.98 9.35
N SER A 650 -30.86 -10.12 9.09
CA SER A 650 -31.28 -11.07 10.13
C SER A 650 -30.09 -11.56 10.96
N ALA A 651 -29.01 -11.97 10.29
CA ALA A 651 -27.77 -12.36 10.94
C ALA A 651 -27.18 -11.23 11.78
N GLY A 652 -27.13 -10.00 11.27
CA GLY A 652 -26.62 -8.83 11.97
C GLY A 652 -27.42 -8.51 13.24
N ILE A 653 -28.76 -8.65 13.20
CA ILE A 653 -29.61 -8.53 14.39
C ILE A 653 -29.23 -9.58 15.43
N ARG A 654 -29.20 -10.86 15.03
CA ARG A 654 -29.00 -12.00 15.96
C ARG A 654 -27.59 -12.08 16.52
N LEU A 655 -26.60 -11.76 15.70
CA LEU A 655 -25.20 -11.72 16.10
C LEU A 655 -24.84 -10.46 16.90
N GLY A 656 -25.81 -9.57 17.16
CA GLY A 656 -25.64 -8.39 18.00
C GLY A 656 -24.91 -7.23 17.32
N PHE A 657 -24.79 -7.23 15.98
CA PHE A 657 -24.10 -6.17 15.23
C PHE A 657 -24.83 -4.83 15.38
N LEU A 658 -26.16 -4.85 15.49
CA LEU A 658 -26.99 -3.67 15.78
C LEU A 658 -26.90 -3.18 17.25
N LYS A 659 -26.48 -4.05 18.18
CA LYS A 659 -26.25 -3.69 19.59
C LYS A 659 -24.82 -3.23 19.85
N GLY A 660 -23.92 -3.52 18.91
CA GLY A 660 -22.54 -3.06 18.88
C GLY A 660 -22.45 -1.74 18.12
N GLY A 661 -22.76 -0.63 18.78
CA GLY A 661 -22.36 0.71 18.33
C GLY A 661 -20.84 0.87 18.38
N PHE A 662 -20.33 2.10 18.53
CA PHE A 662 -18.94 2.33 18.96
C PHE A 662 -18.72 1.72 20.36
N ARG A 663 -18.58 0.40 20.45
CA ARG A 663 -18.18 -0.26 21.70
C ARG A 663 -16.68 -0.11 21.82
N PHE A 664 -16.31 1.00 22.44
CA PHE A 664 -14.98 1.26 22.94
C PHE A 664 -14.64 0.20 23.98
N GLY A 665 -13.91 -0.85 23.58
CA GLY A 665 -13.41 -1.84 24.50
C GLY A 665 -12.42 -1.17 25.45
N ARG A 666 -12.85 -0.90 26.70
CA ARG A 666 -11.87 -0.59 27.74
C ARG A 666 -10.96 -1.82 27.89
N PRO A 667 -9.62 -1.65 27.97
CA PRO A 667 -8.79 -2.73 28.46
C PRO A 667 -9.32 -3.06 29.85
N SER A 668 -9.78 -4.30 30.06
CA SER A 668 -9.99 -4.83 31.39
C SER A 668 -8.65 -4.70 32.11
N VAL A 669 -8.59 -3.81 33.09
CA VAL A 669 -7.55 -3.86 34.11
C VAL A 669 -7.75 -5.21 34.78
N ALA A 670 -6.91 -6.18 34.44
CA ALA A 670 -6.79 -7.39 35.22
C ALA A 670 -6.07 -6.99 36.50
N GLU A 671 -6.81 -6.99 37.61
CA GLU A 671 -6.22 -7.23 38.94
C GLU A 671 -5.70 -8.67 39.00
#